data_AF-A0A2J7TIL4-F1
#
_entry.id   AF-A0A2J7TIL4-F1
#
_cell.length_a   1.000
_cell.length_b   1.000
_cell.length_c   1.000
_cell.angle_alpha   90.00
_cell.angle_beta   90.00
_cell.angle_gamma   90.00
#
_symmetry.space_group_name_H-M   'P 1'
#
loop_
_entity.id
_entity.type
_entity.pdbx_description
1 polymer ?
#
loop_
_entity_poly.entity_id
_entity_poly.type
_entity_poly.pdbx_seq_one_letter_code
_entity_poly.pdbx_strand_id
1 'polypeptide(L)'
;MFRLSIDPGGAKLAIPHGSIRMGRLVSFLLSFFGVFAGFIAFAWWFNTLLIGLALRWAEWHPPLRKGPLWASGLLLATIWLLFTAISAGAAFVLFQALSGDIRLWLAQSTSESYVSLAYVIVAWAFGLMLVVGAAAGLSKSLGAWGAAKRRQHLFNRNEPELQDVSLPAAPGRGRRIVILCDGTSNRPDDKEEGESAATNVWKLSEALKSDDTQTVWYQPGVGTDTSSTAKAARRTQNMLSITGAAAVTKISAMGGAVIKLVESAAGVGISEAILNGYSEIVRQYQPGDRIYLIGFSRGSFAARCIAGVISRCGLLRADYLYYAPDVVQIYRSRAHPQDKIYLREDMAYPAAENAKPGETAGVVKVEFLGVFDTVASLGFPLWGYWFRVLPIWNNSNFSASPAKACKAVYHALSMDERRSQFFPMLFEEPSAASGDDPVLTQMWFRGAHGDIGGGYGRHEVSDVALEWMMDAMICHGLSFRKEAAAGLKPDPLGRLHDELKREPTWRMFGTWPRWHPVTGGTDGKLHASVLHRAETLRNETGRPDLLRLGIGESIEFIINMQSDWNRTGVVIEQGAAYRIDYLAGYSRDGACPPCGPDGQKAGYFDRRRWLGWGLRVKKAQWMALGATIAHPRDWPPRERPFHEALKFLFYSAPKELLDQIAMLGCDLHRPGDGVCLVNEAPGGLLHMFANDWWQTSSNNSGGPRLRVTRLAHPDEGAPIWTLEASGSAWSRRTAGGNRHVA
;
A
#
# COMPACT_ATOMS: atom_id res chain seq x y z
N MET A 1 101.25 -27.80 31.10
CA MET A 1 100.77 -28.06 29.72
C MET A 1 100.05 -26.81 29.23
N PHE A 2 100.45 -26.32 28.07
CA PHE A 2 100.23 -24.97 27.50
C PHE A 2 98.75 -24.62 27.28
N ARG A 3 98.23 -23.41 27.58
CA ARG A 3 98.48 -22.01 27.14
C ARG A 3 97.70 -21.61 25.87
N LEU A 4 96.88 -20.56 26.03
CA LEU A 4 95.97 -19.88 25.09
C LEU A 4 96.63 -19.31 23.81
N SER A 5 95.88 -19.26 22.71
CA SER A 5 95.64 -18.04 21.89
C SER A 5 94.65 -18.25 20.72
N ILE A 6 93.56 -17.46 20.74
CA ILE A 6 92.86 -16.64 19.71
C ILE A 6 92.89 -17.06 18.22
N ASP A 7 91.70 -17.04 17.59
CA ASP A 7 91.45 -17.07 16.15
C ASP A 7 90.41 -15.99 15.77
N PRO A 8 90.63 -15.13 14.73
CA PRO A 8 89.63 -14.17 14.27
C PRO A 8 89.30 -14.29 12.77
N GLY A 9 88.02 -14.14 12.44
CA GLY A 9 87.62 -13.77 11.08
C GLY A 9 86.32 -14.41 10.59
N GLY A 10 85.20 -14.06 11.22
CA GLY A 10 83.87 -14.54 10.83
C GLY A 10 83.47 -14.08 9.42
N ALA A 11 83.37 -15.05 8.51
CA ALA A 11 82.94 -14.84 7.14
C ALA A 11 81.74 -15.75 6.78
N LYS A 12 80.77 -15.11 6.12
CA LYS A 12 79.74 -15.63 5.19
C LYS A 12 78.46 -16.26 5.78
N LEU A 13 77.35 -15.55 5.61
CA LEU A 13 76.51 -15.78 4.42
C LEU A 13 75.66 -14.54 4.11
N ALA A 14 75.80 -14.00 2.90
CA ALA A 14 74.89 -13.01 2.33
C ALA A 14 73.84 -13.74 1.47
N ILE A 15 72.56 -13.36 1.62
CA ILE A 15 71.49 -13.57 0.63
C ILE A 15 70.68 -12.25 0.56
N PRO A 16 70.33 -11.73 -0.64
CA PRO A 16 69.88 -10.35 -0.82
C PRO A 16 68.35 -10.14 -0.86
N HIS A 17 67.95 -8.88 -0.61
CA HIS A 17 66.68 -8.19 -0.89
C HIS A 17 65.34 -8.79 -0.38
N GLY A 18 64.62 -8.00 0.43
CA GLY A 18 63.22 -8.26 0.80
C GLY A 18 62.56 -7.06 1.50
N SER A 19 62.14 -6.07 0.72
CA SER A 19 61.36 -4.90 1.14
C SER A 19 60.05 -5.29 1.85
N ILE A 20 59.89 -4.95 3.13
CA ILE A 20 58.60 -5.01 3.84
C ILE A 20 58.47 -3.72 4.66
N ARG A 21 58.22 -2.58 3.99
CA ARG A 21 56.94 -1.86 3.84
C ARG A 21 56.37 -1.25 5.14
N MET A 22 56.81 -0.04 5.45
CA MET A 22 56.24 0.92 6.43
C MET A 22 54.71 1.15 6.25
N GLY A 23 54.19 0.96 5.03
CA GLY A 23 52.76 0.97 4.74
C GLY A 23 51.96 -0.10 5.49
N ARG A 24 52.58 -1.21 5.91
CA ARG A 24 51.88 -2.25 6.70
C ARG A 24 51.65 -1.84 8.15
N LEU A 25 52.54 -1.05 8.76
CA LEU A 25 52.36 -0.60 10.15
C LEU A 25 51.37 0.57 10.23
N VAL A 26 51.43 1.52 9.30
CA VAL A 26 50.43 2.60 9.18
C VAL A 26 49.08 2.03 8.76
N SER A 27 49.05 1.08 7.83
CA SER A 27 47.80 0.36 7.49
C SER A 27 47.29 -0.47 8.67
N PHE A 28 48.15 -1.09 9.48
CA PHE A 28 47.72 -1.83 10.67
C PHE A 28 47.19 -0.91 11.77
N LEU A 29 47.88 0.18 12.10
CA LEU A 29 47.42 1.15 13.10
C LEU A 29 46.19 1.93 12.62
N LEU A 30 46.11 2.32 11.35
CA LEU A 30 44.91 2.96 10.79
C LEU A 30 43.75 1.97 10.60
N SER A 31 44.01 0.70 10.30
CA SER A 31 42.97 -0.34 10.32
C SER A 31 42.54 -0.65 11.75
N PHE A 32 43.44 -0.62 12.73
CA PHE A 32 43.13 -0.84 14.14
C PHE A 32 42.33 0.32 14.71
N PHE A 33 42.77 1.57 14.51
CA PHE A 33 42.01 2.77 14.87
C PHE A 33 40.74 2.92 14.02
N GLY A 34 40.72 2.47 12.77
CA GLY A 34 39.54 2.48 11.90
C GLY A 34 38.49 1.44 12.30
N VAL A 35 38.91 0.23 12.68
CA VAL A 35 38.05 -0.81 13.26
C VAL A 35 37.57 -0.39 14.64
N PHE A 36 38.43 0.25 15.45
CA PHE A 36 38.09 0.75 16.78
C PHE A 36 37.15 1.96 16.74
N ALA A 37 37.42 2.95 15.89
CA ALA A 37 36.51 4.06 15.62
C ALA A 37 35.20 3.55 14.99
N GLY A 38 35.27 2.53 14.13
CA GLY A 38 34.11 1.81 13.61
C GLY A 38 33.30 1.11 14.71
N PHE A 39 33.96 0.54 15.72
CA PHE A 39 33.29 -0.12 16.85
C PHE A 39 32.65 0.89 17.81
N ILE A 40 33.34 1.99 18.11
CA ILE A 40 32.78 3.11 18.89
C ILE A 40 31.61 3.74 18.11
N ALA A 41 31.79 4.00 16.82
CA ALA A 41 30.73 4.55 15.97
C ALA A 41 29.55 3.59 15.82
N PHE A 42 29.79 2.28 15.72
CA PHE A 42 28.73 1.27 15.68
C PHE A 42 27.99 1.19 17.02
N ALA A 43 28.72 1.15 18.15
CA ALA A 43 28.12 1.17 19.48
C ALA A 43 27.31 2.45 19.72
N TRP A 44 27.82 3.60 19.24
CA TRP A 44 27.14 4.89 19.35
C TRP A 44 25.92 4.98 18.41
N TRP A 45 26.02 4.46 17.18
CA TRP A 45 24.91 4.35 16.24
C TRP A 45 23.81 3.42 16.77
N PHE A 46 24.20 2.25 17.28
CA PHE A 46 23.30 1.25 17.84
C PHE A 46 22.59 1.77 19.10
N ASN A 47 23.31 2.46 20.00
CA ASN A 47 22.69 3.10 21.17
C ASN A 47 21.79 4.28 20.79
N THR A 48 22.18 5.10 19.80
CA THR A 48 21.32 6.18 19.29
C THR A 48 20.05 5.63 18.64
N LEU A 49 20.16 4.50 17.93
CA LEU A 49 19.04 3.77 17.38
C LEU A 49 18.11 3.25 18.49
N LEU A 50 18.66 2.63 19.54
CA LEU A 50 17.89 2.13 20.68
C LEU A 50 17.19 3.25 21.45
N ILE A 51 17.85 4.39 21.70
CA ILE A 51 17.24 5.57 22.32
C ILE A 51 16.16 6.16 21.41
N GLY A 52 16.43 6.28 20.11
CA GLY A 52 15.45 6.73 19.12
C GLY A 52 14.23 5.82 19.05
N LEU A 53 14.41 4.51 19.18
CA LEU A 53 13.35 3.51 19.27
C LEU A 53 12.59 3.61 20.60
N ALA A 54 13.27 3.82 21.73
CA ALA A 54 12.66 3.97 23.06
C ALA A 54 11.86 5.27 23.18
N LEU A 55 12.37 6.39 22.65
CA LEU A 55 11.66 7.67 22.60
C LEU A 55 10.46 7.60 21.68
N ARG A 56 10.57 6.95 20.51
CA ARG A 56 9.42 6.67 19.65
C ARG A 56 8.38 5.79 20.33
N TRP A 57 8.84 4.77 21.06
CA TRP A 57 7.96 3.89 21.82
C TRP A 57 7.18 4.67 22.88
N ALA A 58 7.85 5.59 23.59
CA ALA A 58 7.26 6.47 24.60
C ALA A 58 6.33 7.56 24.02
N GLU A 59 6.64 8.12 22.85
CA GLU A 59 5.75 9.05 22.13
C GLU A 59 4.39 8.41 21.81
N TRP A 60 4.40 7.10 21.56
CA TRP A 60 3.27 6.36 21.00
C TRP A 60 2.52 5.49 22.01
N HIS A 61 3.14 5.17 23.14
CA HIS A 61 2.50 4.55 24.31
C HIS A 61 2.52 5.54 25.48
N PRO A 62 1.82 6.69 25.40
CA PRO A 62 1.67 7.53 26.57
C PRO A 62 0.96 6.70 27.64
N PRO A 63 1.53 6.51 28.84
CA PRO A 63 0.78 5.86 29.90
C PRO A 63 -0.46 6.69 30.15
N LEU A 64 -1.63 6.13 29.83
CA LEU A 64 -2.94 6.72 30.15
C LEU A 64 -3.09 6.97 31.65
N ARG A 65 -2.19 6.43 32.50
CA ARG A 65 -2.03 6.78 33.91
C ARG A 65 -0.64 6.43 34.43
N LYS A 66 -0.02 7.42 35.08
CA LYS A 66 1.00 7.36 36.15
C LYS A 66 2.36 6.74 35.82
N GLY A 67 3.31 7.59 35.45
CA GLY A 67 4.74 7.29 35.52
C GLY A 67 5.56 8.40 34.85
N PRO A 68 6.53 9.03 35.54
CA PRO A 68 7.29 10.10 34.91
C PRO A 68 8.30 9.55 33.90
N LEU A 69 8.13 9.93 32.63
CA LEU A 69 9.06 9.66 31.52
C LEU A 69 10.52 10.05 31.83
N TRP A 70 10.74 10.96 32.80
CA TRP A 70 12.08 11.37 33.22
C TRP A 70 12.89 10.20 33.80
N ALA A 71 12.27 9.24 34.50
CA ALA A 71 12.99 8.14 35.12
C ALA A 71 13.60 7.18 34.08
N SER A 72 12.86 6.89 33.00
CA SER A 72 13.33 6.05 31.89
C SER A 72 14.39 6.78 31.05
N GLY A 73 14.22 8.09 30.82
CA GLY A 73 15.22 8.92 30.15
C GLY A 73 16.52 9.06 30.95
N LEU A 74 16.43 9.25 32.28
CA LEU A 74 17.57 9.31 33.18
C LEU A 74 18.30 7.96 33.21
N LEU A 75 17.56 6.84 33.32
CA LEU A 75 18.12 5.50 33.31
C LEU A 75 18.90 5.22 32.01
N LEU A 76 18.32 5.58 30.85
CA LEU A 76 19.00 5.44 29.56
C LEU A 76 20.25 6.33 29.46
N ALA A 77 20.21 7.55 29.99
CA ALA A 77 21.37 8.44 30.06
C ALA A 77 22.45 7.93 31.03
N THR A 78 22.07 7.33 32.15
CA THR A 78 22.99 6.72 33.11
C THR A 78 23.66 5.48 32.53
N ILE A 79 22.90 4.60 31.86
CA ILE A 79 23.44 3.45 31.12
C ILE A 79 24.41 3.93 30.03
N TRP A 80 24.09 5.03 29.34
CA TRP A 80 24.94 5.65 28.32
C TRP A 80 26.28 6.16 28.90
N LEU A 81 26.26 6.86 30.03
CA LEU A 81 27.47 7.34 30.72
C LEU A 81 28.35 6.17 31.18
N LEU A 82 27.75 5.13 31.76
CA LEU A 82 28.44 3.93 32.22
C LEU A 82 29.14 3.18 31.09
N PHE A 83 28.45 2.94 29.97
CA PHE A 83 29.01 2.20 28.85
C PHE A 83 30.15 2.97 28.16
N THR A 84 30.02 4.30 28.08
CA THR A 84 31.06 5.19 27.56
C THR A 84 32.30 5.18 28.47
N ALA A 85 32.11 5.24 29.79
CA ALA A 85 33.20 5.17 30.76
C ALA A 85 33.93 3.81 30.73
N ILE A 86 33.21 2.69 30.63
CA ILE A 86 33.78 1.35 30.51
C ILE A 86 34.62 1.22 29.23
N SER A 87 34.09 1.72 28.10
CA SER A 87 34.79 1.69 26.81
C SER A 87 36.06 2.55 26.82
N ALA A 88 36.01 3.73 27.45
CA ALA A 88 37.18 4.59 27.64
C ALA A 88 38.24 3.96 28.58
N GLY A 89 37.81 3.30 29.66
CA GLY A 89 38.69 2.58 30.57
C GLY A 89 39.39 1.40 29.90
N ALA A 90 38.66 0.59 29.12
CA ALA A 90 39.24 -0.50 28.34
C ALA A 90 40.27 0.01 27.31
N ALA A 91 40.01 1.14 26.66
CA ALA A 91 40.92 1.79 25.72
C ALA A 91 42.21 2.27 26.42
N PHE A 92 42.10 2.84 27.62
CA PHE A 92 43.24 3.31 28.39
C PHE A 92 44.15 2.17 28.84
N VAL A 93 43.58 1.05 29.33
CA VAL A 93 44.35 -0.14 29.73
C VAL A 93 45.08 -0.76 28.54
N LEU A 94 44.41 -0.84 27.38
CA LEU A 94 45.00 -1.37 26.15
C LEU A 94 46.12 -0.46 25.61
N PHE A 95 45.95 0.86 25.69
CA PHE A 95 46.97 1.84 25.32
C PHE A 95 48.21 1.73 26.21
N GLN A 96 48.02 1.59 27.53
CA GLN A 96 49.13 1.41 28.48
C GLN A 96 49.92 0.14 28.19
N ALA A 97 49.22 -0.98 27.92
CA ALA A 97 49.84 -2.26 27.59
C ALA A 97 50.70 -2.23 26.31
N LEU A 98 50.38 -1.34 25.36
CA LEU A 98 51.08 -1.21 24.07
C LEU A 98 52.14 -0.08 24.05
N SER A 99 52.12 0.81 25.04
CA SER A 99 53.01 2.00 25.10
C SER A 99 54.46 1.70 25.49
N GLY A 100 54.75 0.49 26.00
CA GLY A 100 56.09 0.07 26.44
C GLY A 100 57.13 -0.02 25.31
N ASP A 101 56.71 -0.38 24.10
CA ASP A 101 57.62 -0.65 22.96
C ASP A 101 57.79 0.52 21.98
N ILE A 102 57.02 1.60 22.14
CA ILE A 102 56.98 2.71 21.18
C ILE A 102 58.21 3.64 21.27
N ARG A 103 58.86 3.73 22.43
CA ARG A 103 59.97 4.67 22.66
C ARG A 103 61.28 4.29 21.96
N LEU A 104 61.52 3.00 21.71
CA LEU A 104 62.72 2.49 21.02
C LEU A 104 62.66 2.66 19.50
N TRP A 105 61.47 2.92 18.94
CA TRP A 105 61.22 2.84 17.50
C TRP A 105 61.06 4.21 16.81
N LEU A 106 60.88 5.29 17.59
CA LEU A 106 60.57 6.65 17.11
C LEU A 106 61.78 7.45 16.55
N ALA A 107 62.99 6.89 16.47
CA ALA A 107 64.22 7.67 16.33
C ALA A 107 64.62 8.11 14.91
N GLN A 108 64.01 7.65 13.80
CA GLN A 108 64.49 7.99 12.44
C GLN A 108 63.34 8.11 11.44
N SER A 109 63.02 9.34 11.02
CA SER A 109 62.00 9.58 9.98
C SER A 109 62.31 10.82 9.14
N THR A 110 61.79 10.87 7.91
CA THR A 110 61.12 12.09 7.39
C THR A 110 60.22 11.79 6.16
N SER A 111 58.96 12.23 6.27
CA SER A 111 57.95 12.58 5.25
C SER A 111 57.07 11.51 4.55
N GLU A 112 55.73 11.65 4.68
CA GLU A 112 54.70 11.66 3.60
C GLU A 112 53.28 11.98 4.18
N SER A 113 52.52 12.89 3.53
CA SER A 113 51.41 13.68 4.12
C SER A 113 50.00 13.46 3.54
N TYR A 114 49.80 12.58 2.55
CA TYR A 114 48.51 12.49 1.83
C TYR A 114 47.50 11.48 2.40
N VAL A 115 47.96 10.38 2.99
CA VAL A 115 47.08 9.34 3.59
C VAL A 115 46.39 9.87 4.86
N SER A 116 47.08 10.72 5.62
CA SER A 116 46.56 11.37 6.82
C SER A 116 45.38 12.31 6.52
N LEU A 117 45.39 12.97 5.35
CA LEU A 117 44.33 13.89 4.95
C LEU A 117 43.00 13.15 4.65
N ALA A 118 43.06 12.00 3.97
CA ALA A 118 41.88 11.20 3.67
C ALA A 118 41.20 10.65 4.94
N TYR A 119 42.00 10.22 5.94
CA TYR A 119 41.49 9.76 7.23
C TYR A 119 40.87 10.90 8.06
N VAL A 120 41.47 12.10 8.03
CA VAL A 120 40.88 13.28 8.69
C VAL A 120 39.55 13.65 8.06
N ILE A 121 39.40 13.58 6.72
CA ILE A 121 38.14 13.85 6.02
C ILE A 121 37.06 12.84 6.42
N VAL A 122 37.38 11.54 6.46
CA VAL A 122 36.43 10.50 6.89
C VAL A 122 36.04 10.69 8.36
N ALA A 123 36.99 10.95 9.25
CA ALA A 123 36.71 11.21 10.66
C ALA A 123 35.84 12.46 10.88
N TRP A 124 36.05 13.53 10.11
CA TRP A 124 35.21 14.73 10.11
C TRP A 124 33.80 14.46 9.57
N ALA A 125 33.68 13.70 8.48
CA ALA A 125 32.38 13.33 7.91
C ALA A 125 31.55 12.49 8.91
N PHE A 126 32.21 11.54 9.59
CA PHE A 126 31.57 10.78 10.67
C PHE A 126 31.23 11.67 11.87
N GLY A 127 32.15 12.51 12.36
CA GLY A 127 31.89 13.46 13.44
C GLY A 127 30.69 14.38 13.16
N LEU A 128 30.56 14.87 11.92
CA LEU A 128 29.43 15.66 11.47
C LEU A 128 28.12 14.84 11.47
N MET A 129 28.13 13.61 10.96
CA MET A 129 26.96 12.72 11.03
C MET A 129 26.53 12.45 12.47
N LEU A 130 27.47 12.34 13.41
CA LEU A 130 27.19 12.12 14.84
C LEU A 130 26.53 13.35 15.47
N VAL A 131 27.04 14.55 15.22
CA VAL A 131 26.44 15.82 15.71
C VAL A 131 25.04 16.03 15.13
N VAL A 132 24.85 15.77 13.84
CA VAL A 132 23.54 15.86 13.18
C VAL A 132 22.56 14.84 13.77
N GLY A 133 23.01 13.61 14.04
CA GLY A 133 22.21 12.57 14.68
C GLY A 133 21.79 12.92 16.11
N ALA A 134 22.70 13.45 16.92
CA ALA A 134 22.42 13.89 18.28
C ALA A 134 21.46 15.08 18.33
N ALA A 135 21.67 16.09 17.47
CA ALA A 135 20.78 17.23 17.35
C ALA A 135 19.37 16.81 16.90
N ALA A 136 19.27 15.85 15.97
CA ALA A 136 17.99 15.28 15.55
C ALA A 136 17.30 14.49 16.68
N GLY A 137 18.05 13.73 17.48
CA GLY A 137 17.53 12.99 18.63
C GLY A 137 17.02 13.90 19.75
N LEU A 138 17.77 14.97 20.08
CA LEU A 138 17.36 15.95 21.07
C LEU A 138 16.13 16.74 20.61
N SER A 139 16.11 17.18 19.36
CA SER A 139 14.96 17.87 18.75
C SER A 139 13.69 17.02 18.81
N LYS A 140 13.79 15.72 18.47
CA LYS A 140 12.67 14.78 18.62
C LYS A 140 12.22 14.62 20.07
N SER A 141 13.15 14.51 21.01
CA SER A 141 12.84 14.38 22.45
C SER A 141 12.08 15.59 23.00
N LEU A 142 12.51 16.80 22.62
CA LEU A 142 11.83 18.05 22.99
C LEU A 142 10.46 18.15 22.33
N GLY A 143 10.33 17.72 21.07
CA GLY A 143 9.05 17.62 20.37
C GLY A 143 8.08 16.66 21.04
N ALA A 144 8.55 15.48 21.45
CA ALA A 144 7.80 14.47 22.20
C ALA A 144 7.26 15.03 23.52
N TRP A 145 8.11 15.74 24.26
CA TRP A 145 7.76 16.35 25.53
C TRP A 145 6.71 17.45 25.36
N GLY A 146 6.89 18.32 24.36
CA GLY A 146 5.88 19.32 24.00
C GLY A 146 4.55 18.68 23.64
N ALA A 147 4.55 17.61 22.85
CA ALA A 147 3.34 16.87 22.49
C ALA A 147 2.67 16.20 23.70
N ALA A 148 3.42 15.61 24.62
CA ALA A 148 2.87 15.01 25.83
C ALA A 148 2.16 16.06 26.70
N LYS A 149 2.77 17.24 26.88
CA LYS A 149 2.18 18.35 27.63
C LYS A 149 0.90 18.87 26.96
N ARG A 150 0.91 19.04 25.64
CA ARG A 150 -0.28 19.44 24.86
C ARG A 150 -1.41 18.42 24.97
N ARG A 151 -1.09 17.13 24.86
CA ARG A 151 -2.09 16.06 25.02
C ARG A 151 -2.70 16.04 26.41
N GLN A 152 -1.94 16.31 27.46
CA GLN A 152 -2.49 16.43 28.80
C GLN A 152 -3.54 17.56 28.86
N HIS A 153 -3.27 18.70 28.22
CA HIS A 153 -4.19 19.83 28.14
C HIS A 153 -5.51 19.48 27.42
N LEU A 154 -5.46 18.65 26.36
CA LEU A 154 -6.66 18.17 25.64
C LEU A 154 -7.65 17.38 26.52
N PHE A 155 -7.18 16.78 27.62
CA PHE A 155 -7.99 15.92 28.50
C PHE A 155 -8.15 16.46 29.94
N ASN A 156 -7.38 17.49 30.33
CA ASN A 156 -7.37 18.00 31.69
C ASN A 156 -8.58 18.93 31.94
N ARG A 157 -9.57 18.42 32.68
CA ARG A 157 -10.80 19.15 33.05
C ARG A 157 -10.62 20.11 34.24
N ASN A 158 -9.45 20.11 34.89
CA ASN A 158 -9.21 20.92 36.10
C ASN A 158 -8.55 22.27 35.82
N GLU A 159 -8.33 22.62 34.55
CA GLU A 159 -7.83 23.94 34.16
C GLU A 159 -9.00 24.90 33.92
N PRO A 160 -8.86 26.20 34.27
CA PRO A 160 -9.97 27.14 34.24
C PRO A 160 -10.57 27.22 32.83
N GLU A 161 -11.88 27.05 32.74
CA GLU A 161 -12.64 27.33 31.52
C GLU A 161 -12.28 28.73 31.04
N LEU A 162 -11.82 28.83 29.80
CA LEU A 162 -11.85 30.12 29.10
C LEU A 162 -13.33 30.51 29.03
N GLN A 163 -13.65 31.62 29.69
CA GLN A 163 -14.98 32.21 29.89
C GLN A 163 -16.07 31.68 28.97
N ASP A 164 -17.21 31.30 29.58
CA ASP A 164 -18.50 30.95 28.96
C ASP A 164 -18.78 31.77 27.68
N VAL A 165 -18.34 31.26 26.53
CA VAL A 165 -18.79 31.76 25.24
C VAL A 165 -20.08 31.01 24.97
N SER A 166 -21.21 31.62 25.34
CA SER A 166 -22.54 31.15 24.97
C SER A 166 -22.55 30.76 23.49
N LEU A 167 -22.83 29.49 23.19
CA LEU A 167 -22.92 29.00 21.81
C LEU A 167 -23.99 29.83 21.08
N PRO A 168 -23.64 30.60 20.03
CA PRO A 168 -24.66 31.29 19.26
C PRO A 168 -25.62 30.25 18.68
N ALA A 169 -26.92 30.45 18.89
CA ALA A 169 -27.95 29.64 18.24
C ALA A 169 -27.73 29.70 16.73
N ALA A 170 -27.69 28.54 16.07
CA ALA A 170 -27.38 28.41 14.65
C ALA A 170 -28.30 29.30 13.80
N PRO A 171 -27.79 30.38 13.17
CA PRO A 171 -28.60 31.20 12.29
C PRO A 171 -28.48 30.66 10.85
N GLY A 172 -29.54 30.02 10.35
CA GLY A 172 -29.69 29.67 8.93
C GLY A 172 -29.04 28.37 8.45
N ARG A 173 -29.26 28.03 7.17
CA ARG A 173 -28.55 26.92 6.48
C ARG A 173 -27.08 27.33 6.34
N GLY A 174 -26.21 26.84 7.23
CA GLY A 174 -24.77 27.14 7.21
C GLY A 174 -24.10 26.81 5.87
N ARG A 175 -22.89 27.33 5.69
CA ARG A 175 -22.09 27.23 4.47
C ARG A 175 -21.70 25.78 4.20
N ARG A 176 -21.28 25.51 2.97
CA ARG A 176 -20.82 24.18 2.53
C ARG A 176 -19.30 24.20 2.44
N ILE A 177 -18.63 23.46 3.32
CA ILE A 177 -17.17 23.33 3.32
C ILE A 177 -16.81 22.06 2.56
N VAL A 178 -16.19 22.21 1.39
CA VAL A 178 -15.82 21.10 0.51
C VAL A 178 -14.33 20.86 0.54
N ILE A 179 -13.92 19.68 0.99
CA ILE A 179 -12.53 19.22 1.04
C ILE A 179 -12.34 18.13 -0.02
N LEU A 180 -11.46 18.39 -0.97
CA LEU A 180 -11.12 17.50 -2.08
C LEU A 180 -9.71 16.93 -1.85
N CYS A 181 -9.56 15.61 -1.76
CA CYS A 181 -8.29 14.92 -1.52
C CYS A 181 -7.91 14.05 -2.72
N ASP A 182 -6.87 14.42 -3.46
CA ASP A 182 -6.49 13.70 -4.67
C ASP A 182 -5.57 12.48 -4.45
N GLY A 183 -5.58 11.57 -5.42
CA GLY A 183 -4.71 10.39 -5.49
C GLY A 183 -3.23 10.74 -5.68
N THR A 184 -2.33 9.86 -5.25
CA THR A 184 -0.89 10.19 -5.24
C THR A 184 -0.19 9.93 -6.56
N SER A 185 0.79 10.78 -6.86
CA SER A 185 1.49 10.90 -8.14
C SER A 185 0.70 11.51 -9.29
N ASN A 186 -0.52 11.99 -9.07
CA ASN A 186 -1.32 12.71 -10.05
C ASN A 186 -1.11 14.22 -9.92
N ARG A 187 -0.96 14.91 -11.04
CA ARG A 187 -0.87 16.37 -11.11
C ARG A 187 -1.96 16.94 -12.04
N PRO A 188 -2.44 18.15 -11.74
CA PRO A 188 -3.36 18.88 -12.62
C PRO A 188 -2.89 19.04 -14.07
N ASP A 189 -1.58 19.17 -14.26
CA ASP A 189 -0.92 19.41 -15.53
C ASP A 189 -0.43 18.14 -16.22
N ASP A 190 -0.70 16.96 -15.66
CA ASP A 190 -0.34 15.69 -16.28
C ASP A 190 -1.03 15.56 -17.64
N LYS A 191 -0.26 15.07 -18.61
CA LYS A 191 -0.75 14.80 -19.97
C LYS A 191 -0.39 13.40 -20.41
N GLU A 192 -1.29 12.80 -21.18
CA GLU A 192 -1.10 11.51 -21.83
C GLU A 192 -1.52 11.64 -23.30
N GLU A 193 -0.66 11.18 -24.22
CA GLU A 193 -0.90 11.34 -25.67
C GLU A 193 -1.18 12.80 -26.10
N GLY A 194 -0.73 13.79 -25.31
CA GLY A 194 -0.98 15.23 -25.54
C GLY A 194 -2.26 15.78 -24.92
N GLU A 195 -3.16 14.90 -24.45
CA GLU A 195 -4.41 15.24 -23.78
C GLU A 195 -4.23 15.40 -22.27
N SER A 196 -5.09 16.18 -21.62
CA SER A 196 -5.08 16.32 -20.16
C SER A 196 -5.45 15.00 -19.49
N ALA A 197 -4.59 14.53 -18.58
CA ALA A 197 -4.80 13.35 -17.77
C ALA A 197 -5.21 13.72 -16.34
N ALA A 198 -6.08 14.73 -16.21
CA ALA A 198 -6.55 15.20 -14.91
C ALA A 198 -7.40 14.13 -14.17
N THR A 199 -7.31 14.15 -12.84
CA THR A 199 -8.18 13.32 -11.98
C THR A 199 -9.58 13.90 -11.91
N ASN A 200 -10.54 13.05 -11.56
CA ASN A 200 -11.91 13.46 -11.29
C ASN A 200 -11.97 14.39 -10.07
N VAL A 201 -11.06 14.26 -9.09
CA VAL A 201 -10.98 15.19 -7.95
C VAL A 201 -10.54 16.58 -8.38
N TRP A 202 -9.56 16.68 -9.29
CA TRP A 202 -9.16 17.96 -9.88
C TRP A 202 -10.27 18.56 -10.76
N LYS A 203 -10.92 17.75 -11.62
CA LYS A 203 -12.07 18.20 -12.40
C LYS A 203 -13.17 18.76 -11.49
N LEU A 204 -13.44 18.12 -10.35
CA LEU A 204 -14.39 18.61 -9.35
C LEU A 204 -13.94 19.94 -8.70
N SER A 205 -12.65 20.15 -8.42
CA SER A 205 -12.18 21.43 -7.84
C SER A 205 -12.41 22.60 -8.80
N GLU A 206 -12.24 22.36 -10.09
CA GLU A 206 -12.50 23.36 -11.13
C GLU A 206 -14.00 23.56 -11.38
N ALA A 207 -14.79 22.49 -11.28
CA ALA A 207 -16.22 22.48 -11.56
C ALA A 207 -17.08 23.08 -10.43
N LEU A 208 -16.65 22.94 -9.16
CA LEU A 208 -17.42 23.44 -8.03
C LEU A 208 -17.41 24.97 -7.96
N LYS A 209 -18.54 25.54 -7.57
CA LYS A 209 -18.66 26.97 -7.28
C LYS A 209 -17.98 27.27 -5.94
N SER A 210 -17.20 28.35 -5.86
CA SER A 210 -16.62 28.84 -4.61
C SER A 210 -17.12 30.27 -4.37
N ASP A 211 -17.86 30.49 -3.30
CA ASP A 211 -18.45 31.77 -2.88
C ASP A 211 -18.70 31.81 -1.36
N ASP A 212 -19.36 32.86 -0.87
CA ASP A 212 -19.66 33.03 0.56
C ASP A 212 -20.55 31.91 1.15
N THR A 213 -21.22 31.13 0.31
CA THR A 213 -22.13 30.04 0.73
C THR A 213 -21.49 28.65 0.58
N GLN A 214 -20.42 28.52 -0.18
CA GLN A 214 -19.71 27.27 -0.45
C GLN A 214 -18.22 27.51 -0.66
N THR A 215 -17.39 26.91 0.20
CA THR A 215 -15.93 26.97 0.07
C THR A 215 -15.41 25.65 -0.49
N VAL A 216 -14.40 25.73 -1.35
CA VAL A 216 -13.76 24.56 -1.98
C VAL A 216 -12.27 24.62 -1.69
N TRP A 217 -11.73 23.55 -1.11
CA TRP A 217 -10.32 23.40 -0.87
C TRP A 217 -9.81 22.09 -1.46
N TYR A 218 -8.69 22.17 -2.18
CA TYR A 218 -8.08 21.06 -2.89
C TYR A 218 -6.73 20.71 -2.26
N GLN A 219 -6.59 19.44 -1.86
CA GLN A 219 -5.33 18.83 -1.43
C GLN A 219 -4.72 18.07 -2.61
N PRO A 220 -3.56 18.52 -3.13
CA PRO A 220 -2.82 17.79 -4.13
C PRO A 220 -2.44 16.39 -3.66
N GLY A 221 -2.28 15.49 -4.64
CA GLY A 221 -1.83 14.14 -4.42
C GLY A 221 -0.51 14.06 -3.66
N VAL A 222 -0.41 13.08 -2.76
CA VAL A 222 0.83 12.76 -2.04
C VAL A 222 1.98 12.49 -3.04
N GLY A 223 3.22 12.91 -2.74
CA GLY A 223 4.38 12.64 -3.60
C GLY A 223 4.48 13.48 -4.90
N THR A 224 3.60 14.46 -5.11
CA THR A 224 3.83 15.57 -6.06
C THR A 224 4.96 16.47 -5.52
N ASP A 225 5.66 17.24 -6.39
CA ASP A 225 6.96 17.91 -6.14
C ASP A 225 7.04 18.92 -4.93
N THR A 226 6.03 18.98 -4.08
CA THR A 226 5.93 19.92 -2.95
C THR A 226 6.49 19.37 -1.63
N SER A 227 6.69 18.06 -1.47
CA SER A 227 7.19 17.49 -0.21
C SER A 227 8.70 17.68 -0.02
N SER A 228 9.12 17.93 1.22
CA SER A 228 10.55 18.04 1.60
C SER A 228 11.34 16.76 1.29
N THR A 229 10.66 15.61 1.29
CA THR A 229 11.19 14.29 0.92
C THR A 229 11.46 14.13 -0.57
N ALA A 230 10.59 14.66 -1.45
CA ALA A 230 10.80 14.66 -2.90
C ALA A 230 12.04 15.50 -3.29
N LYS A 231 12.25 16.63 -2.61
CA LYS A 231 13.46 17.46 -2.77
C LYS A 231 14.74 16.74 -2.31
N ALA A 232 14.66 15.94 -1.23
CA ALA A 232 15.78 15.14 -0.74
C ALA A 232 16.13 13.98 -1.70
N ALA A 233 15.13 13.28 -2.24
CA ALA A 233 15.30 12.20 -3.21
C ALA A 233 15.98 12.68 -4.51
N ARG A 234 15.59 13.86 -5.04
CA ARG A 234 16.26 14.49 -6.20
C ARG A 234 17.74 14.79 -5.94
N ARG A 235 18.07 15.22 -4.72
CA ARG A 235 19.46 15.53 -4.33
C ARG A 235 20.32 14.28 -4.29
N THR A 236 19.80 13.18 -3.73
CA THR A 236 20.51 11.89 -3.68
C THR A 236 20.64 11.27 -5.07
N GLN A 237 19.61 11.38 -5.92
CA GLN A 237 19.65 10.86 -7.28
C GLN A 237 20.64 11.61 -8.18
N ASN A 238 20.73 12.93 -8.06
CA ASN A 238 21.73 13.74 -8.77
C ASN A 238 23.18 13.47 -8.29
N MET A 239 23.35 13.00 -7.04
CA MET A 239 24.67 12.67 -6.49
C MET A 239 25.16 11.29 -6.99
N LEU A 240 24.24 10.34 -7.17
CA LEU A 240 24.54 8.99 -7.66
C LEU A 240 24.81 8.93 -9.17
N SER A 241 24.33 9.89 -9.96
CA SER A 241 24.64 10.00 -11.40
C SER A 241 26.08 10.46 -11.67
N ILE A 242 26.79 11.02 -10.68
CA ILE A 242 28.15 11.54 -10.83
C ILE A 242 29.22 10.44 -10.70
N THR A 243 28.89 9.27 -10.13
CA THR A 243 29.86 8.20 -9.80
C THR A 243 30.00 7.07 -10.84
N GLY A 244 29.38 7.18 -12.02
CA GLY A 244 29.68 6.29 -13.16
C GLY A 244 29.30 4.81 -13.00
N ALA A 245 28.35 4.46 -12.12
CA ALA A 245 27.90 3.07 -11.93
C ALA A 245 26.86 2.59 -12.98
N ALA A 246 27.15 2.79 -14.27
CA ALA A 246 26.22 2.55 -15.38
C ALA A 246 25.98 1.05 -15.74
N ALA A 247 26.60 0.09 -15.05
CA ALA A 247 26.49 -1.34 -15.36
C ALA A 247 25.41 -2.11 -14.55
N VAL A 248 24.65 -1.46 -13.66
CA VAL A 248 23.68 -2.10 -12.74
C VAL A 248 22.22 -1.92 -13.20
N THR A 249 21.95 -1.99 -14.50
CA THR A 249 20.70 -1.46 -15.08
C THR A 249 19.44 -2.33 -14.84
N LYS A 250 19.58 -3.63 -14.54
CA LYS A 250 18.41 -4.50 -14.21
C LYS A 250 18.16 -4.68 -12.72
N ILE A 251 19.21 -4.65 -11.89
CA ILE A 251 19.08 -4.70 -10.42
C ILE A 251 18.64 -3.32 -9.88
N SER A 252 18.99 -2.21 -10.54
CA SER A 252 18.56 -0.87 -10.12
C SER A 252 17.08 -0.58 -10.42
N ALA A 253 16.50 -1.14 -11.49
CA ALA A 253 15.08 -0.96 -11.79
C ALA A 253 14.19 -1.67 -10.75
N MET A 254 14.55 -2.89 -10.39
CA MET A 254 13.85 -3.67 -9.35
C MET A 254 14.05 -3.05 -7.96
N GLY A 255 15.28 -2.65 -7.63
CA GLY A 255 15.57 -1.93 -6.38
C GLY A 255 14.83 -0.60 -6.31
N GLY A 256 14.82 0.17 -7.40
CA GLY A 256 14.15 1.47 -7.49
C GLY A 256 12.62 1.37 -7.40
N ALA A 257 12.00 0.35 -8.01
CA ALA A 257 10.55 0.13 -7.91
C ALA A 257 10.13 -0.32 -6.50
N VAL A 258 10.91 -1.21 -5.87
CA VAL A 258 10.68 -1.62 -4.47
C VAL A 258 10.90 -0.45 -3.52
N ILE A 259 11.95 0.36 -3.71
CA ILE A 259 12.21 1.57 -2.92
C ILE A 259 11.06 2.57 -3.10
N LYS A 260 10.64 2.89 -4.33
CA LYS A 260 9.50 3.79 -4.58
C LYS A 260 8.21 3.27 -3.94
N LEU A 261 7.96 1.96 -4.00
CA LEU A 261 6.77 1.38 -3.38
C LEU A 261 6.88 1.38 -1.85
N VAL A 262 8.06 1.15 -1.27
CA VAL A 262 8.32 1.26 0.17
C VAL A 262 8.22 2.72 0.64
N GLU A 263 8.73 3.68 -0.13
CA GLU A 263 8.61 5.13 0.11
C GLU A 263 7.14 5.56 0.04
N SER A 264 6.39 5.06 -0.96
CA SER A 264 4.94 5.27 -1.08
C SER A 264 4.14 4.60 0.04
N ALA A 265 4.56 3.39 0.46
CA ALA A 265 4.00 2.58 1.54
C ALA A 265 4.32 3.13 2.95
N ALA A 266 5.33 3.98 3.07
CA ALA A 266 5.74 4.56 4.34
C ALA A 266 4.76 5.58 4.91
N GLY A 267 3.64 5.85 4.23
CA GLY A 267 2.65 6.83 4.67
C GLY A 267 3.17 8.27 4.65
N VAL A 268 4.27 8.51 3.94
CA VAL A 268 4.89 9.83 3.77
C VAL A 268 3.93 10.67 2.92
N GLY A 269 3.14 11.52 3.59
CA GLY A 269 2.21 12.49 2.99
C GLY A 269 0.72 12.19 3.19
N ILE A 270 0.29 10.94 3.44
CA ILE A 270 -1.13 10.68 3.79
C ILE A 270 -1.49 11.27 5.15
N SER A 271 -0.55 11.21 6.10
CA SER A 271 -0.70 11.82 7.43
C SER A 271 -0.85 13.34 7.32
N GLU A 272 -0.12 13.94 6.38
CA GLU A 272 -0.15 15.37 6.09
C GLU A 272 -1.46 15.75 5.41
N ALA A 273 -1.94 14.97 4.44
CA ALA A 273 -3.24 15.19 3.80
C ALA A 273 -4.40 15.14 4.82
N ILE A 274 -4.38 14.17 5.74
CA ILE A 274 -5.38 14.08 6.82
C ILE A 274 -5.30 15.31 7.73
N LEU A 275 -4.09 15.69 8.15
CA LEU A 275 -3.88 16.85 9.01
C LEU A 275 -4.31 18.15 8.33
N ASN A 276 -3.94 18.36 7.07
CA ASN A 276 -4.26 19.56 6.30
C ASN A 276 -5.77 19.66 6.09
N GLY A 277 -6.43 18.58 5.65
CA GLY A 277 -7.88 18.57 5.46
C GLY A 277 -8.64 18.80 6.76
N TYR A 278 -8.25 18.13 7.86
CA TYR A 278 -8.85 18.38 9.17
C TYR A 278 -8.63 19.82 9.66
N SER A 279 -7.39 20.33 9.52
CA SER A 279 -7.03 21.70 9.89
C SER A 279 -7.83 22.73 9.10
N GLU A 280 -8.07 22.47 7.82
CA GLU A 280 -8.82 23.37 6.96
C GLU A 280 -10.29 23.47 7.38
N ILE A 281 -10.90 22.33 7.75
CA ILE A 281 -12.24 22.33 8.31
C ILE A 281 -12.25 23.13 9.61
N VAL A 282 -11.31 22.88 10.53
CA VAL A 282 -11.22 23.59 11.82
C VAL A 282 -11.08 25.11 11.64
N ARG A 283 -10.32 25.58 10.65
CA ARG A 283 -10.15 27.01 10.36
C ARG A 283 -11.43 27.71 9.94
N GLN A 284 -12.25 27.01 9.15
CA GLN A 284 -13.40 27.63 8.49
C GLN A 284 -14.72 27.39 9.21
N TYR A 285 -14.83 26.29 9.96
CA TYR A 285 -16.09 25.79 10.47
C TYR A 285 -16.73 26.75 11.47
N GLN A 286 -17.98 27.12 11.17
CA GLN A 286 -18.88 27.76 12.11
C GLN A 286 -20.05 26.81 12.44
N PRO A 287 -20.63 26.88 13.64
CA PRO A 287 -21.80 26.07 13.99
C PRO A 287 -22.91 26.18 12.95
N GLY A 288 -23.32 25.03 12.39
CA GLY A 288 -24.32 24.94 11.33
C GLY A 288 -23.74 24.75 9.91
N ASP A 289 -22.44 24.95 9.71
CA ASP A 289 -21.77 24.62 8.45
C ASP A 289 -21.85 23.11 8.16
N ARG A 290 -21.90 22.74 6.88
CA ARG A 290 -22.00 21.36 6.38
C ARG A 290 -20.69 20.95 5.72
N ILE A 291 -20.15 19.81 6.14
CA ILE A 291 -18.83 19.32 5.70
C ILE A 291 -19.01 18.27 4.60
N TYR A 292 -18.30 18.44 3.48
CA TYR A 292 -18.29 17.53 2.33
C TYR A 292 -16.85 17.08 2.12
N LEU A 293 -16.64 15.77 2.07
CA LEU A 293 -15.33 15.17 1.86
C LEU A 293 -15.37 14.37 0.57
N ILE A 294 -14.44 14.66 -0.34
CA ILE A 294 -14.32 13.92 -1.58
C ILE A 294 -12.88 13.46 -1.75
N GLY A 295 -12.68 12.25 -2.27
CA GLY A 295 -11.32 11.85 -2.64
C GLY A 295 -11.25 10.76 -3.69
N PHE A 296 -10.04 10.53 -4.18
CA PHE A 296 -9.70 9.45 -5.10
C PHE A 296 -8.53 8.61 -4.57
N SER A 297 -8.59 7.28 -4.71
CA SER A 297 -7.49 6.37 -4.41
C SER A 297 -7.00 6.50 -2.95
N ARG A 298 -5.76 6.96 -2.76
CA ARG A 298 -5.19 7.28 -1.45
C ARG A 298 -5.77 8.57 -0.86
N GLY A 299 -6.18 9.52 -1.69
CA GLY A 299 -6.98 10.67 -1.28
C GLY A 299 -8.35 10.27 -0.72
N SER A 300 -8.99 9.23 -1.28
CA SER A 300 -10.21 8.64 -0.68
C SER A 300 -9.96 8.07 0.71
N PHE A 301 -8.80 7.43 0.90
CA PHE A 301 -8.40 6.94 2.22
C PHE A 301 -8.19 8.11 3.19
N ALA A 302 -7.56 9.22 2.76
CA ALA A 302 -7.44 10.44 3.57
C ALA A 302 -8.82 11.02 3.94
N ALA A 303 -9.73 11.16 2.97
CA ALA A 303 -11.09 11.66 3.20
C ALA A 303 -11.85 10.81 4.23
N ARG A 304 -11.77 9.48 4.12
CA ARG A 304 -12.31 8.55 5.13
C ARG A 304 -11.68 8.75 6.50
N CYS A 305 -10.36 8.94 6.56
CA CYS A 305 -9.68 9.19 7.82
C CYS A 305 -10.10 10.51 8.46
N ILE A 306 -10.28 11.58 7.67
CA ILE A 306 -10.80 12.87 8.16
C ILE A 306 -12.21 12.70 8.75
N ALA A 307 -13.10 11.98 8.04
CA ALA A 307 -14.42 11.62 8.57
C ALA A 307 -14.31 10.83 9.89
N GLY A 308 -13.36 9.90 9.97
CA GLY A 308 -13.06 9.15 11.19
C GLY A 308 -12.55 10.04 12.34
N VAL A 309 -11.69 11.03 12.06
CA VAL A 309 -11.21 11.97 13.09
C VAL A 309 -12.39 12.74 13.67
N ILE A 310 -13.28 13.25 12.81
CA ILE A 310 -14.49 13.96 13.23
C ILE A 310 -15.43 13.02 14.01
N SER A 311 -15.64 11.79 13.53
CA SER A 311 -16.45 10.73 14.18
C SER A 311 -16.01 10.42 15.61
N ARG A 312 -14.70 10.30 15.84
CA ARG A 312 -14.15 9.76 17.08
C ARG A 312 -13.72 10.83 18.06
N CYS A 313 -13.16 11.93 17.56
CA CYS A 313 -12.57 13.00 18.37
C CYS A 313 -13.44 14.26 18.43
N GLY A 314 -14.34 14.45 17.47
CA GLY A 314 -15.01 15.73 17.25
C GLY A 314 -14.17 16.70 16.41
N LEU A 315 -14.64 17.94 16.32
CA LEU A 315 -13.99 18.99 15.54
C LEU A 315 -13.46 20.08 16.48
N LEU A 316 -12.15 20.32 16.49
CA LEU A 316 -11.56 21.42 17.24
C LEU A 316 -12.20 22.76 16.84
N ARG A 317 -12.36 23.66 17.80
CA ARG A 317 -12.65 25.07 17.52
C ARG A 317 -11.40 25.72 16.94
N ALA A 318 -11.59 26.74 16.11
CA ALA A 318 -10.52 27.43 15.39
C ALA A 318 -9.38 27.91 16.33
N ASP A 319 -9.72 28.39 17.53
CA ASP A 319 -8.77 28.87 18.54
C ASP A 319 -7.76 27.79 18.99
N TYR A 320 -8.15 26.52 18.88
CA TYR A 320 -7.35 25.36 19.28
C TYR A 320 -6.73 24.62 18.08
N LEU A 321 -6.72 25.23 16.89
CA LEU A 321 -6.11 24.66 15.69
C LEU A 321 -4.68 24.14 15.91
N TYR A 322 -3.92 24.79 16.80
CA TYR A 322 -2.58 24.38 17.21
C TYR A 322 -2.49 22.91 17.67
N TYR A 323 -3.58 22.36 18.23
CA TYR A 323 -3.66 20.98 18.71
C TYR A 323 -4.10 19.96 17.65
N ALA A 324 -4.40 20.38 16.41
CA ALA A 324 -4.82 19.49 15.33
C ALA A 324 -3.85 18.31 15.08
N PRO A 325 -2.50 18.50 15.07
CA PRO A 325 -1.57 17.39 14.93
C PRO A 325 -1.69 16.36 16.05
N ASP A 326 -1.94 16.81 17.29
CA ASP A 326 -2.09 15.92 18.43
C ASP A 326 -3.40 15.13 18.35
N VAL A 327 -4.50 15.75 17.93
CA VAL A 327 -5.80 15.07 17.73
C VAL A 327 -5.70 13.99 16.66
N VAL A 328 -5.10 14.29 15.50
CA VAL A 328 -4.87 13.31 14.43
C VAL A 328 -3.95 12.18 14.91
N GLN A 329 -2.92 12.50 15.70
CA GLN A 329 -2.04 11.49 16.27
C GLN A 329 -2.77 10.58 17.27
N ILE A 330 -3.57 11.14 18.18
CA ILE A 330 -4.38 10.36 19.14
C ILE A 330 -5.33 9.44 18.37
N TYR A 331 -6.00 9.94 17.33
CA TYR A 331 -6.85 9.14 16.45
C TYR A 331 -6.11 7.89 15.93
N ARG A 332 -4.86 8.06 15.48
CA ARG A 332 -4.07 6.95 14.94
C ARG A 332 -3.54 5.99 15.99
N SER A 333 -3.29 6.47 17.20
CA SER A 333 -2.64 5.72 18.28
C SER A 333 -3.62 5.02 19.24
N ARG A 334 -4.92 4.96 18.91
CA ARG A 334 -5.93 4.27 19.75
C ARG A 334 -5.62 2.77 19.92
N ALA A 335 -6.20 2.15 20.94
CA ALA A 335 -6.09 0.70 21.12
C ALA A 335 -7.04 -0.03 20.18
N HIS A 336 -8.27 0.48 20.03
CA HIS A 336 -9.26 -0.05 19.11
C HIS A 336 -9.83 1.02 18.17
N PRO A 337 -10.27 0.63 16.96
CA PRO A 337 -10.69 1.59 15.92
C PRO A 337 -12.04 2.25 16.24
N GLN A 338 -12.81 1.62 17.14
CA GLN A 338 -14.11 2.07 17.62
C GLN A 338 -14.01 2.93 18.89
N ASP A 339 -12.82 3.06 19.49
CA ASP A 339 -12.64 3.81 20.73
C ASP A 339 -12.98 5.29 20.50
N LYS A 340 -13.90 5.80 21.32
CA LYS A 340 -14.33 7.20 21.36
C LYS A 340 -13.30 8.04 22.13
N ILE A 341 -12.98 9.22 21.61
CA ILE A 341 -12.05 10.17 22.23
C ILE A 341 -12.85 11.40 22.66
N TYR A 342 -12.88 11.63 23.97
CA TYR A 342 -13.56 12.78 24.56
C TYR A 342 -12.54 13.89 24.81
N LEU A 343 -12.53 14.90 23.94
CA LEU A 343 -11.78 16.13 24.14
C LEU A 343 -12.51 17.03 25.15
N ARG A 344 -11.80 18.03 25.69
CA ARG A 344 -12.41 19.08 26.54
C ARG A 344 -13.49 19.84 25.76
N GLU A 345 -14.64 20.09 26.39
CA GLU A 345 -15.86 20.60 25.72
C GLU A 345 -15.69 22.03 25.18
N ASP A 346 -14.89 22.85 25.84
CA ASP A 346 -14.56 24.21 25.37
C ASP A 346 -13.62 24.21 24.14
N MET A 347 -12.88 23.13 23.89
CA MET A 347 -11.89 23.03 22.80
C MET A 347 -12.45 22.49 21.50
N ALA A 348 -13.50 21.66 21.56
CA ALA A 348 -13.98 20.92 20.42
C ALA A 348 -15.50 20.81 20.42
N TYR A 349 -16.09 20.97 19.24
CA TYR A 349 -17.47 20.55 18.99
C TYR A 349 -17.56 19.02 19.09
N PRO A 350 -18.55 18.49 19.82
CA PRO A 350 -18.66 17.06 20.06
C PRO A 350 -18.96 16.31 18.76
N ALA A 351 -18.35 15.13 18.63
CA ALA A 351 -18.72 14.19 17.57
C ALA A 351 -20.14 13.68 17.78
N ALA A 352 -20.86 13.38 16.69
CA ALA A 352 -22.20 12.80 16.77
C ALA A 352 -22.25 11.49 17.56
N GLU A 353 -21.21 10.66 17.44
CA GLU A 353 -21.13 9.42 18.20
C GLU A 353 -20.81 9.64 19.68
N ASN A 354 -20.28 10.81 20.06
CA ASN A 354 -19.93 11.15 21.44
C ASN A 354 -21.03 11.95 22.16
N ALA A 355 -22.05 12.40 21.43
CA ALA A 355 -23.17 13.16 21.97
C ALA A 355 -24.03 12.31 22.92
N LYS A 356 -24.50 12.90 24.03
CA LYS A 356 -25.43 12.20 24.93
C LYS A 356 -26.80 12.09 24.27
N PRO A 357 -27.60 11.03 24.59
CA PRO A 357 -28.97 10.92 24.09
C PRO A 357 -29.78 12.19 24.43
N GLY A 358 -30.34 12.85 23.40
CA GLY A 358 -31.11 14.09 23.54
C GLY A 358 -30.33 15.40 23.37
N GLU A 359 -28.98 15.36 23.35
CA GLU A 359 -28.13 16.53 23.08
C GLU A 359 -27.73 16.56 21.59
N THR A 360 -28.52 17.24 20.75
CA THR A 360 -28.21 17.39 19.31
C THR A 360 -27.58 18.74 18.96
N ALA A 361 -27.58 19.70 19.91
CA ALA A 361 -27.04 21.03 19.70
C ALA A 361 -25.51 21.01 19.63
N GLY A 362 -24.93 21.59 18.57
CA GLY A 362 -23.47 21.69 18.39
C GLY A 362 -22.76 20.43 17.91
N VAL A 363 -23.50 19.36 17.58
CA VAL A 363 -22.95 18.11 17.06
C VAL A 363 -22.47 18.25 15.61
N VAL A 364 -21.22 17.85 15.34
CA VAL A 364 -20.66 17.87 13.98
C VAL A 364 -20.85 16.53 13.28
N LYS A 365 -21.45 16.57 12.09
CA LYS A 365 -21.58 15.44 11.16
C LYS A 365 -20.93 15.79 9.82
N VAL A 366 -20.48 14.76 9.11
CA VAL A 366 -20.11 14.89 7.69
C VAL A 366 -21.39 14.77 6.86
N GLU A 367 -21.70 15.77 6.06
CA GLU A 367 -22.92 15.77 5.24
C GLU A 367 -22.81 14.75 4.10
N PHE A 368 -21.65 14.69 3.45
CA PHE A 368 -21.41 13.84 2.29
C PHE A 368 -19.95 13.37 2.25
N LEU A 369 -19.76 12.08 2.01
CA LEU A 369 -18.46 11.46 1.73
C LEU A 369 -18.51 10.78 0.36
N GLY A 370 -17.88 11.39 -0.65
CA GLY A 370 -17.78 10.86 -2.00
C GLY A 370 -16.39 10.32 -2.30
N VAL A 371 -16.25 9.03 -2.61
CA VAL A 371 -14.93 8.44 -2.85
C VAL A 371 -14.87 7.68 -4.16
N PHE A 372 -13.78 7.88 -4.89
CA PHE A 372 -13.43 7.12 -6.08
C PHE A 372 -12.40 6.05 -5.72
N ASP A 373 -12.74 4.79 -5.99
CA ASP A 373 -11.92 3.59 -5.90
C ASP A 373 -10.90 3.56 -4.74
N THR A 374 -11.40 3.68 -3.49
CA THR A 374 -10.52 3.70 -2.31
C THR A 374 -9.62 2.46 -2.24
N VAL A 375 -8.31 2.69 -2.08
CA VAL A 375 -7.30 1.63 -1.88
C VAL A 375 -6.52 1.85 -0.58
N ALA A 376 -6.00 0.76 -0.01
CA ALA A 376 -5.13 0.82 1.16
C ALA A 376 -3.89 1.69 0.88
N SER A 377 -3.57 2.63 1.78
CA SER A 377 -2.60 3.73 1.51
C SER A 377 -1.41 3.82 2.47
N LEU A 378 -1.49 3.11 3.59
CA LEU A 378 -0.40 2.95 4.56
C LEU A 378 0.19 1.56 4.37
N GLY A 379 1.41 1.25 4.83
CA GLY A 379 2.03 -0.07 4.67
C GLY A 379 2.09 -0.58 3.21
N PHE A 380 2.36 -1.87 3.04
CA PHE A 380 2.56 -2.48 1.73
C PHE A 380 1.38 -3.38 1.38
N PRO A 381 0.38 -2.89 0.60
CA PRO A 381 -0.82 -3.67 0.28
C PRO A 381 -0.56 -4.64 -0.87
N LEU A 382 -0.88 -5.92 -0.70
CA LEU A 382 -0.90 -6.90 -1.80
C LEU A 382 -2.03 -7.92 -1.61
N TRP A 383 -2.82 -8.16 -2.66
CA TRP A 383 -3.92 -9.13 -2.69
C TRP A 383 -4.91 -8.96 -1.52
N GLY A 384 -5.18 -7.71 -1.15
CA GLY A 384 -6.03 -7.36 0.01
C GLY A 384 -5.38 -7.61 1.39
N TYR A 385 -4.16 -8.17 1.46
CA TYR A 385 -3.38 -8.19 2.69
C TYR A 385 -2.68 -6.86 2.92
N TRP A 386 -2.42 -6.59 4.20
CA TRP A 386 -1.72 -5.41 4.63
C TRP A 386 -0.38 -5.77 5.27
N PHE A 387 0.73 -5.56 4.57
CA PHE A 387 2.04 -5.90 5.09
C PHE A 387 2.69 -4.72 5.83
N ARG A 388 2.97 -4.93 7.12
CA ARG A 388 3.58 -3.94 8.03
C ARG A 388 5.07 -3.88 7.79
N VAL A 389 5.52 -2.87 7.04
CA VAL A 389 6.96 -2.62 6.75
C VAL A 389 7.75 -2.43 8.04
N LEU A 390 7.17 -1.75 9.03
CA LEU A 390 7.70 -1.67 10.39
C LEU A 390 6.61 -2.06 11.40
N PRO A 391 6.94 -2.68 12.55
CA PRO A 391 5.97 -3.01 13.60
C PRO A 391 5.18 -1.80 14.09
N ILE A 392 5.76 -0.62 13.95
CA ILE A 392 5.13 0.65 14.30
C ILE A 392 4.02 1.09 13.31
N TRP A 393 3.98 0.57 12.09
CA TRP A 393 2.99 0.98 11.09
C TRP A 393 1.78 0.05 11.15
N ASN A 394 0.97 0.24 12.20
CA ASN A 394 -0.30 -0.46 12.43
C ASN A 394 -1.46 0.32 11.80
N ASN A 395 -2.29 -0.36 11.01
CA ASN A 395 -3.43 0.20 10.30
C ASN A 395 -4.77 -0.16 10.91
N SER A 396 -4.81 -1.12 11.84
CA SER A 396 -6.04 -1.53 12.52
C SER A 396 -6.85 -0.33 13.01
N ASN A 397 -6.18 0.72 13.53
CA ASN A 397 -6.81 1.93 14.06
C ASN A 397 -7.46 2.88 13.03
N PHE A 398 -7.18 2.71 11.74
CA PHE A 398 -7.91 3.42 10.70
C PHE A 398 -9.20 2.66 10.46
N SER A 399 -10.28 3.18 11.04
CA SER A 399 -11.61 2.57 10.94
C SER A 399 -11.97 2.35 9.47
N ALA A 400 -12.24 1.09 9.11
CA ALA A 400 -12.71 0.69 7.79
C ALA A 400 -14.11 1.25 7.49
N SER A 401 -14.84 1.84 8.44
CA SER A 401 -16.13 2.45 8.15
C SER A 401 -16.43 3.67 9.04
N PRO A 402 -15.98 4.88 8.65
CA PRO A 402 -16.48 6.13 9.25
C PRO A 402 -17.91 6.46 8.81
N ALA A 403 -18.62 5.51 8.16
CA ALA A 403 -19.91 5.74 7.54
C ALA A 403 -20.93 6.30 8.55
N LYS A 404 -20.91 5.83 9.81
CA LYS A 404 -21.81 6.30 10.87
C LYS A 404 -21.70 7.80 11.21
N ALA A 405 -20.58 8.43 10.89
CA ALA A 405 -20.39 9.86 11.08
C ALA A 405 -20.82 10.70 9.87
N CYS A 406 -21.13 10.03 8.76
CA CYS A 406 -21.58 10.64 7.52
C CYS A 406 -23.12 10.55 7.46
N LYS A 407 -23.78 11.51 6.83
CA LYS A 407 -25.20 11.35 6.46
C LYS A 407 -25.36 10.56 5.17
N ALA A 408 -24.40 10.74 4.25
CA ALA A 408 -24.36 10.02 2.99
C ALA A 408 -22.94 9.65 2.60
N VAL A 409 -22.78 8.44 2.08
CA VAL A 409 -21.52 7.87 1.58
C VAL A 409 -21.76 7.32 0.18
N TYR A 410 -21.00 7.83 -0.79
CA TYR A 410 -21.04 7.38 -2.17
C TYR A 410 -19.65 6.88 -2.56
N HIS A 411 -19.55 5.64 -3.04
CA HIS A 411 -18.28 5.02 -3.41
C HIS A 411 -18.35 4.43 -4.82
N ALA A 412 -17.64 5.04 -5.76
CA ALA A 412 -17.46 4.51 -7.12
C ALA A 412 -16.29 3.50 -7.14
N LEU A 413 -16.52 2.30 -7.69
CA LEU A 413 -15.59 1.16 -7.64
C LEU A 413 -15.23 0.67 -9.04
N SER A 414 -13.94 0.38 -9.27
CA SER A 414 -13.46 -0.16 -10.54
C SER A 414 -13.62 -1.68 -10.62
N MET A 415 -14.02 -2.22 -11.77
CA MET A 415 -14.19 -3.68 -11.97
C MET A 415 -12.96 -4.37 -12.59
N ASP A 416 -12.16 -3.67 -13.39
CA ASP A 416 -11.09 -4.27 -14.22
C ASP A 416 -9.68 -3.98 -13.70
N GLU A 417 -9.56 -3.38 -12.52
CA GLU A 417 -8.26 -3.21 -11.87
C GLU A 417 -7.71 -4.58 -11.43
N ARG A 418 -6.50 -4.90 -11.86
CA ARG A 418 -5.87 -6.22 -11.63
C ARG A 418 -4.59 -6.15 -10.82
N ARG A 419 -4.02 -4.98 -10.58
CA ARG A 419 -2.80 -4.83 -9.75
C ARG A 419 -3.10 -5.25 -8.33
N SER A 420 -2.27 -6.14 -7.77
CA SER A 420 -2.53 -6.69 -6.43
C SER A 420 -2.50 -5.63 -5.31
N GLN A 421 -1.89 -4.47 -5.54
CA GLN A 421 -1.85 -3.37 -4.56
C GLN A 421 -3.17 -2.59 -4.48
N PHE A 422 -3.98 -2.66 -5.54
CA PHE A 422 -5.16 -1.85 -5.72
C PHE A 422 -6.43 -2.67 -5.45
N PHE A 423 -6.43 -3.47 -4.39
CA PHE A 423 -7.67 -4.07 -3.90
C PHE A 423 -8.55 -3.00 -3.26
N PRO A 424 -9.86 -2.97 -3.57
CA PRO A 424 -10.74 -1.93 -3.09
C PRO A 424 -11.02 -2.11 -1.60
N MET A 425 -11.03 -1.02 -0.85
CA MET A 425 -11.48 -1.00 0.54
C MET A 425 -12.97 -0.65 0.55
N LEU A 426 -13.82 -1.66 0.59
CA LEU A 426 -15.28 -1.47 0.68
C LEU A 426 -15.67 -0.89 2.05
N PHE A 427 -16.87 -0.31 2.11
CA PHE A 427 -17.53 0.00 3.37
C PHE A 427 -18.30 -1.21 3.87
N GLU A 428 -18.25 -1.43 5.18
CA GLU A 428 -19.09 -2.43 5.86
C GLU A 428 -20.56 -1.98 5.79
N GLU A 429 -21.42 -2.85 5.27
CA GLU A 429 -22.86 -2.63 5.26
C GLU A 429 -23.43 -2.97 6.64
N PRO A 430 -24.26 -2.09 7.25
CA PRO A 430 -24.87 -2.38 8.54
C PRO A 430 -25.79 -3.61 8.41
N SER A 431 -25.68 -4.54 9.37
CA SER A 431 -26.45 -5.78 9.38
C SER A 431 -27.96 -5.59 9.61
N ALA A 432 -28.36 -4.41 10.10
CA ALA A 432 -29.75 -3.95 10.18
C ALA A 432 -29.79 -2.43 10.00
N ALA A 433 -30.68 -1.94 9.14
CA ALA A 433 -30.87 -0.49 8.94
C ALA A 433 -31.63 0.09 10.14
N SER A 434 -30.97 0.96 10.90
CA SER A 434 -31.60 1.87 11.85
C SER A 434 -31.92 3.20 11.16
N GLY A 435 -32.90 3.95 11.68
CA GLY A 435 -33.29 5.25 11.11
C GLY A 435 -32.18 6.33 11.14
N ASP A 436 -31.10 6.08 11.89
CA ASP A 436 -29.94 6.97 12.03
C ASP A 436 -28.73 6.55 11.17
N ASP A 437 -28.83 5.44 10.43
CA ASP A 437 -27.72 4.96 9.59
C ASP A 437 -27.51 5.84 8.35
N PRO A 438 -26.24 5.99 7.89
CA PRO A 438 -25.92 6.72 6.67
C PRO A 438 -26.58 6.09 5.45
N VAL A 439 -26.93 6.92 4.47
CA VAL A 439 -27.17 6.43 3.11
C VAL A 439 -25.84 5.95 2.53
N LEU A 440 -25.62 4.63 2.45
CA LEU A 440 -24.41 4.03 1.87
C LEU A 440 -24.70 3.51 0.46
N THR A 441 -24.09 4.11 -0.55
CA THR A 441 -24.18 3.70 -1.95
C THR A 441 -22.80 3.30 -2.48
N GLN A 442 -22.61 2.01 -2.71
CA GLN A 442 -21.39 1.47 -3.33
C GLN A 442 -21.72 1.00 -4.75
N MET A 443 -21.16 1.69 -5.75
CA MET A 443 -21.51 1.51 -7.15
C MET A 443 -20.29 1.09 -7.98
N TRP A 444 -20.44 0.02 -8.75
CA TRP A 444 -19.38 -0.57 -9.56
C TRP A 444 -19.52 -0.19 -11.04
N PHE A 445 -18.38 0.14 -11.65
CA PHE A 445 -18.26 0.62 -13.02
C PHE A 445 -17.20 -0.19 -13.79
N ARG A 446 -17.35 -0.30 -15.11
CA ARG A 446 -16.32 -0.90 -15.99
C ARG A 446 -15.06 -0.01 -15.97
N GLY A 447 -13.89 -0.61 -16.15
CA GLY A 447 -12.60 0.09 -16.20
C GLY A 447 -11.67 -0.24 -15.05
N ALA A 448 -10.41 0.15 -15.22
CA ALA A 448 -9.35 0.08 -14.21
C ALA A 448 -9.45 1.26 -13.21
N HIS A 449 -8.51 1.36 -12.27
CA HIS A 449 -8.53 2.37 -11.22
C HIS A 449 -8.65 3.82 -11.74
N GLY A 450 -7.88 4.18 -12.79
CA GLY A 450 -7.93 5.50 -13.41
C GLY A 450 -9.17 5.73 -14.28
N ASP A 451 -9.81 4.66 -14.77
CA ASP A 451 -11.09 4.76 -15.49
C ASP A 451 -12.25 5.12 -14.56
N ILE A 452 -12.04 5.18 -13.24
CA ILE A 452 -13.06 5.60 -12.26
C ILE A 452 -12.70 6.92 -11.60
N GLY A 453 -11.46 7.11 -11.21
CA GLY A 453 -11.00 8.34 -10.56
C GLY A 453 -10.36 9.37 -11.49
N GLY A 454 -10.28 9.10 -12.78
CA GLY A 454 -9.52 9.91 -13.74
C GLY A 454 -8.02 9.65 -13.65
N GLY A 455 -7.24 10.43 -14.39
CA GLY A 455 -5.78 10.22 -14.52
C GLY A 455 -5.34 9.69 -15.90
N TYR A 456 -6.26 9.54 -16.85
CA TYR A 456 -5.98 9.10 -18.22
C TYR A 456 -6.34 10.19 -19.21
N GLY A 457 -5.56 10.31 -20.29
CA GLY A 457 -5.81 11.30 -21.34
C GLY A 457 -7.13 11.06 -22.07
N ARG A 458 -7.52 9.79 -22.24
CA ARG A 458 -8.86 9.39 -22.67
C ARG A 458 -9.70 9.08 -21.44
N HIS A 459 -10.69 9.93 -21.19
CA HIS A 459 -11.39 9.97 -19.91
C HIS A 459 -12.89 9.68 -20.02
N GLU A 460 -13.36 9.20 -21.17
CA GLU A 460 -14.79 9.04 -21.44
C GLU A 460 -15.47 8.05 -20.46
N VAL A 461 -14.76 6.97 -20.10
CA VAL A 461 -15.24 6.01 -19.11
C VAL A 461 -15.21 6.60 -17.69
N SER A 462 -14.17 7.38 -17.35
CA SER A 462 -14.07 8.05 -16.05
C SER A 462 -15.06 9.18 -15.86
N ASP A 463 -15.51 9.79 -16.95
CA ASP A 463 -16.53 10.83 -16.92
C ASP A 463 -17.91 10.23 -16.57
N VAL A 464 -18.18 8.96 -16.87
CA VAL A 464 -19.40 8.26 -16.43
C VAL A 464 -19.45 8.17 -14.89
N ALA A 465 -18.33 7.81 -14.25
CA ALA A 465 -18.26 7.75 -12.80
C ALA A 465 -18.29 9.16 -12.16
N LEU A 466 -17.69 10.16 -12.83
CA LEU A 466 -17.71 11.55 -12.40
C LEU A 466 -19.11 12.15 -12.46
N GLU A 467 -19.85 11.95 -13.55
CA GLU A 467 -21.24 12.39 -13.72
C GLU A 467 -22.11 11.82 -12.60
N TRP A 468 -22.03 10.50 -12.34
CA TRP A 468 -22.74 9.86 -11.24
C TRP A 468 -22.44 10.48 -9.87
N MET A 469 -21.17 10.79 -9.59
CA MET A 469 -20.78 11.44 -8.33
C MET A 469 -21.28 12.88 -8.26
N MET A 470 -21.23 13.62 -9.38
CA MET A 470 -21.73 15.00 -9.44
C MET A 470 -23.23 15.06 -9.19
N ASP A 471 -24.01 14.14 -9.75
CA ASP A 471 -25.46 14.05 -9.50
C ASP A 471 -25.75 13.79 -8.02
N ALA A 472 -25.00 12.89 -7.38
CA ALA A 472 -25.11 12.66 -5.94
C ALA A 472 -24.76 13.93 -5.13
N MET A 473 -23.69 14.62 -5.50
CA MET A 473 -23.26 15.87 -4.87
C MET A 473 -24.32 16.98 -5.01
N ILE A 474 -24.97 17.10 -6.17
CA ILE A 474 -26.06 18.06 -6.43
C ILE A 474 -27.27 17.72 -5.57
N CYS A 475 -27.67 16.45 -5.50
CA CYS A 475 -28.78 15.99 -4.64
C CYS A 475 -28.54 16.31 -3.15
N HIS A 476 -27.28 16.32 -2.72
CA HIS A 476 -26.89 16.71 -1.35
C HIS A 476 -26.61 18.21 -1.19
N GLY A 477 -26.87 19.02 -2.22
CA GLY A 477 -26.91 20.49 -2.15
C GLY A 477 -25.60 21.20 -2.47
N LEU A 478 -24.62 20.53 -3.08
CA LEU A 478 -23.45 21.21 -3.65
C LEU A 478 -23.81 21.95 -4.94
N SER A 479 -23.20 23.12 -5.12
CA SER A 479 -23.40 23.98 -6.29
C SER A 479 -22.20 23.93 -7.23
N PHE A 480 -22.47 23.78 -8.52
CA PHE A 480 -21.47 23.75 -9.58
C PHE A 480 -21.51 25.03 -10.42
N ARG A 481 -20.39 25.34 -11.08
CA ARG A 481 -20.33 26.41 -12.10
C ARG A 481 -21.21 26.03 -13.29
N LYS A 482 -21.75 27.01 -14.02
CA LYS A 482 -22.68 26.75 -15.13
C LYS A 482 -22.03 25.90 -16.24
N GLU A 483 -20.72 26.08 -16.42
CA GLU A 483 -19.91 25.45 -17.45
C GLU A 483 -19.33 24.09 -17.00
N ALA A 484 -19.56 23.68 -15.75
CA ALA A 484 -18.98 22.48 -15.16
C ALA A 484 -19.25 21.21 -15.98
N ALA A 485 -20.46 21.08 -16.53
CA ALA A 485 -20.86 19.92 -17.32
C ALA A 485 -20.35 19.97 -18.77
N ALA A 486 -19.94 21.14 -19.29
CA ALA A 486 -19.61 21.33 -20.70
C ALA A 486 -18.34 20.59 -21.14
N GLY A 487 -17.46 20.21 -20.19
CA GLY A 487 -16.23 19.47 -20.46
C GLY A 487 -16.35 17.95 -20.31
N LEU A 488 -17.46 17.44 -19.76
CA LEU A 488 -17.65 16.01 -19.55
C LEU A 488 -18.04 15.32 -20.85
N LYS A 489 -17.46 14.14 -21.10
CA LYS A 489 -17.77 13.29 -22.25
C LYS A 489 -18.04 11.86 -21.79
N PRO A 490 -19.07 11.62 -20.96
CA PRO A 490 -19.37 10.28 -20.46
C PRO A 490 -19.72 9.36 -21.64
N ASP A 491 -18.89 8.35 -21.87
CA ASP A 491 -19.17 7.28 -22.84
C ASP A 491 -18.89 5.91 -22.22
N PRO A 492 -19.93 5.11 -21.92
CA PRO A 492 -19.76 3.77 -21.38
C PRO A 492 -19.08 2.79 -22.35
N LEU A 493 -19.03 3.10 -23.65
CA LEU A 493 -18.36 2.33 -24.70
C LEU A 493 -16.92 2.77 -24.95
N GLY A 494 -16.46 3.83 -24.26
CA GLY A 494 -15.11 4.37 -24.34
C GLY A 494 -14.00 3.32 -24.11
N ARG A 495 -12.75 3.73 -24.38
CA ARG A 495 -11.57 2.86 -24.27
C ARG A 495 -11.33 2.49 -22.80
N LEU A 496 -11.33 1.18 -22.50
CA LEU A 496 -10.86 0.69 -21.20
C LEU A 496 -9.33 0.64 -21.17
N HIS A 497 -8.74 1.05 -20.07
CA HIS A 497 -7.30 1.05 -19.90
C HIS A 497 -6.83 -0.21 -19.17
N ASP A 498 -5.58 -0.60 -19.44
CA ASP A 498 -4.93 -1.75 -18.82
C ASP A 498 -3.55 -1.35 -18.30
N GLU A 499 -3.49 -1.03 -17.02
CA GLU A 499 -2.26 -0.55 -16.39
C GLU A 499 -1.13 -1.58 -16.43
N LEU A 500 -1.44 -2.87 -16.51
CA LEU A 500 -0.44 -3.95 -16.60
C LEU A 500 0.19 -4.07 -17.99
N LYS A 501 -0.39 -3.41 -19.00
CA LYS A 501 0.20 -3.25 -20.33
C LYS A 501 0.92 -1.92 -20.45
N ARG A 502 0.35 -0.86 -19.89
CA ARG A 502 0.91 0.49 -19.93
C ARG A 502 2.16 0.61 -19.08
N GLU A 503 2.11 0.07 -17.86
CA GLU A 503 3.21 0.04 -16.90
C GLU A 503 3.47 -1.42 -16.45
N PRO A 504 4.13 -2.24 -17.29
CA PRO A 504 4.35 -3.66 -17.00
C PRO A 504 5.15 -3.92 -15.72
N THR A 505 5.86 -2.92 -15.19
CA THR A 505 6.56 -3.00 -13.91
C THR A 505 5.64 -3.39 -12.77
N TRP A 506 4.35 -3.02 -12.80
CA TRP A 506 3.36 -3.43 -11.80
C TRP A 506 3.19 -4.95 -11.70
N ARG A 507 3.46 -5.68 -12.79
CA ARG A 507 3.46 -7.14 -12.75
C ARG A 507 4.49 -7.67 -11.76
N MET A 508 5.53 -6.94 -11.38
CA MET A 508 6.48 -7.47 -10.39
C MET A 508 5.86 -7.72 -9.00
N PHE A 509 4.72 -7.10 -8.72
CA PHE A 509 4.07 -7.16 -7.42
C PHE A 509 2.85 -8.11 -7.38
N GLY A 510 2.57 -8.85 -8.45
CA GLY A 510 1.38 -9.71 -8.50
C GLY A 510 0.15 -9.04 -9.10
N THR A 511 -0.77 -9.84 -9.64
CA THR A 511 -2.06 -9.41 -10.18
C THR A 511 -3.13 -10.42 -9.81
N TRP A 512 -4.39 -9.96 -9.80
CA TRP A 512 -5.54 -10.76 -9.43
C TRP A 512 -6.80 -10.13 -10.01
N PRO A 513 -7.78 -10.90 -10.53
CA PRO A 513 -9.04 -10.34 -10.98
C PRO A 513 -9.82 -9.84 -9.77
N ARG A 514 -10.28 -8.59 -9.82
CA ARG A 514 -11.00 -8.00 -8.71
C ARG A 514 -12.35 -8.67 -8.48
N TRP A 515 -12.68 -8.89 -7.21
CA TRP A 515 -13.98 -9.39 -6.79
C TRP A 515 -15.04 -8.29 -6.88
N HIS A 516 -16.07 -8.51 -7.69
CA HIS A 516 -17.13 -7.53 -7.91
C HIS A 516 -18.49 -8.23 -8.04
N PRO A 517 -19.61 -7.55 -7.77
CA PRO A 517 -20.95 -8.08 -7.98
C PRO A 517 -21.23 -8.24 -9.48
N VAL A 518 -22.14 -9.15 -9.82
CA VAL A 518 -22.58 -9.42 -11.21
C VAL A 518 -24.07 -9.17 -11.41
N THR A 519 -24.79 -8.77 -10.36
CA THR A 519 -26.21 -8.38 -10.37
C THR A 519 -26.35 -6.86 -10.46
N GLY A 520 -27.23 -6.39 -11.34
CA GLY A 520 -27.63 -4.99 -11.50
C GLY A 520 -29.15 -4.84 -11.43
N GLY A 521 -29.67 -3.61 -11.43
CA GLY A 521 -31.10 -3.30 -11.33
C GLY A 521 -31.44 -2.38 -10.16
N THR A 522 -32.71 -2.37 -9.72
CA THR A 522 -33.22 -1.46 -8.67
C THR A 522 -32.57 -1.65 -7.30
N ASP A 523 -32.04 -2.85 -7.02
CA ASP A 523 -31.30 -3.19 -5.79
C ASP A 523 -29.77 -3.34 -6.05
N GLY A 524 -29.29 -2.93 -7.24
CA GLY A 524 -28.02 -3.36 -7.80
C GLY A 524 -26.81 -2.53 -7.38
N LYS A 525 -25.70 -3.22 -7.07
CA LYS A 525 -24.39 -2.60 -6.85
C LYS A 525 -23.65 -2.28 -8.16
N LEU A 526 -24.22 -2.58 -9.33
CA LEU A 526 -23.65 -2.32 -10.67
C LEU A 526 -24.34 -1.12 -11.34
N HIS A 527 -23.55 -0.20 -11.91
CA HIS A 527 -24.08 0.95 -12.63
C HIS A 527 -24.71 0.53 -13.97
N ALA A 528 -25.74 1.25 -14.44
CA ALA A 528 -26.44 0.96 -15.68
C ALA A 528 -25.50 0.96 -16.91
N SER A 529 -24.45 1.79 -16.89
CA SER A 529 -23.41 1.81 -17.95
C SER A 529 -22.72 0.46 -18.16
N VAL A 530 -22.57 -0.34 -17.10
CA VAL A 530 -21.95 -1.66 -17.15
C VAL A 530 -22.81 -2.61 -17.99
N LEU A 531 -24.13 -2.59 -17.75
CA LEU A 531 -25.10 -3.43 -18.46
C LEU A 531 -25.23 -2.98 -19.92
N HIS A 532 -25.33 -1.66 -20.13
CA HIS A 532 -25.38 -1.08 -21.47
C HIS A 532 -24.15 -1.48 -22.30
N ARG A 533 -22.94 -1.34 -21.74
CA ARG A 533 -21.71 -1.77 -22.44
C ARG A 533 -21.74 -3.26 -22.77
N ALA A 534 -22.15 -4.11 -21.82
CA ALA A 534 -22.18 -5.55 -22.02
C ALA A 534 -23.17 -5.97 -23.12
N GLU A 535 -24.34 -5.34 -23.17
CA GLU A 535 -25.36 -5.57 -24.19
C GLU A 535 -24.87 -5.12 -25.57
N THR A 536 -24.34 -3.90 -25.67
CA THR A 536 -23.84 -3.36 -26.95
C THR A 536 -22.69 -4.20 -27.50
N LEU A 537 -21.70 -4.59 -26.68
CA LEU A 537 -20.60 -5.45 -27.12
C LEU A 537 -21.09 -6.80 -27.63
N ARG A 538 -22.08 -7.39 -26.96
CA ARG A 538 -22.69 -8.66 -27.39
C ARG A 538 -23.39 -8.50 -28.74
N ASN A 539 -24.20 -7.45 -28.91
CA ASN A 539 -25.00 -7.24 -30.11
C ASN A 539 -24.14 -6.87 -31.32
N GLU A 540 -23.12 -6.05 -31.15
CA GLU A 540 -22.29 -5.55 -32.26
C GLU A 540 -21.14 -6.48 -32.63
N THR A 541 -20.54 -7.16 -31.64
CA THR A 541 -19.30 -7.94 -31.87
C THR A 541 -19.44 -9.43 -31.54
N GLY A 542 -20.56 -9.85 -30.96
CA GLY A 542 -20.75 -11.20 -30.43
C GLY A 542 -19.89 -11.51 -29.20
N ARG A 543 -19.14 -10.54 -28.66
CA ARG A 543 -18.22 -10.76 -27.53
C ARG A 543 -18.95 -10.65 -26.19
N PRO A 544 -18.82 -11.65 -25.30
CA PRO A 544 -19.40 -11.57 -23.96
C PRO A 544 -18.61 -10.61 -23.05
N ASP A 545 -19.31 -9.84 -22.21
CA ASP A 545 -18.71 -9.05 -21.11
C ASP A 545 -19.39 -9.31 -19.74
N LEU A 546 -20.71 -9.51 -19.75
CA LEU A 546 -21.54 -9.99 -18.62
C LEU A 546 -22.68 -10.88 -19.14
N LEU A 547 -22.36 -12.01 -19.75
CA LEU A 547 -23.30 -12.96 -20.32
C LEU A 547 -23.76 -13.97 -19.26
N ARG A 548 -25.08 -14.09 -19.10
CA ARG A 548 -25.74 -15.19 -18.38
C ARG A 548 -26.29 -16.17 -19.40
N LEU A 549 -25.81 -17.41 -19.35
CA LEU A 549 -26.30 -18.47 -20.23
C LEU A 549 -27.62 -19.04 -19.68
N GLY A 550 -28.60 -19.26 -20.55
CA GLY A 550 -29.77 -20.10 -20.26
C GLY A 550 -29.40 -21.59 -20.23
N ILE A 551 -30.26 -22.44 -19.66
CA ILE A 551 -30.02 -23.89 -19.63
C ILE A 551 -29.92 -24.42 -21.06
N GLY A 552 -28.84 -25.15 -21.37
CA GLY A 552 -28.53 -25.66 -22.70
C GLY A 552 -27.86 -24.66 -23.63
N GLU A 553 -27.80 -23.37 -23.28
CA GLU A 553 -27.04 -22.39 -24.04
C GLU A 553 -25.55 -22.57 -23.82
N SER A 554 -24.78 -22.28 -24.88
CA SER A 554 -23.32 -22.39 -24.85
C SER A 554 -22.65 -21.22 -25.55
N ILE A 555 -21.40 -20.99 -25.17
CA ILE A 555 -20.52 -20.02 -25.83
C ILE A 555 -19.13 -20.60 -26.00
N GLU A 556 -18.48 -20.23 -27.10
CA GLU A 556 -17.11 -20.65 -27.40
C GLU A 556 -16.16 -19.47 -27.36
N PHE A 557 -14.96 -19.70 -26.84
CA PHE A 557 -13.89 -18.71 -26.84
C PHE A 557 -12.52 -19.38 -26.83
N ILE A 558 -11.51 -18.61 -27.21
CA ILE A 558 -10.11 -19.01 -27.15
C ILE A 558 -9.48 -18.35 -25.92
N ILE A 559 -8.86 -19.14 -25.05
CA ILE A 559 -8.13 -18.62 -23.89
C ILE A 559 -6.76 -18.15 -24.35
N ASN A 560 -6.49 -16.84 -24.26
CA ASN A 560 -5.19 -16.29 -24.60
C ASN A 560 -4.18 -16.59 -23.48
N MET A 561 -3.24 -17.50 -23.75
CA MET A 561 -2.24 -17.92 -22.76
C MET A 561 -1.14 -16.87 -22.52
N GLN A 562 -1.11 -15.79 -23.30
CA GLN A 562 -0.26 -14.62 -23.05
C GLN A 562 -0.83 -13.65 -22.01
N SER A 563 -2.10 -13.81 -21.65
CA SER A 563 -2.77 -12.95 -20.68
C SER A 563 -2.64 -13.52 -19.28
N ASP A 564 -2.30 -12.67 -18.30
CA ASP A 564 -2.26 -13.07 -16.88
C ASP A 564 -3.62 -13.60 -16.42
N TRP A 565 -4.70 -12.99 -16.91
CA TRP A 565 -6.09 -13.37 -16.64
C TRP A 565 -6.95 -13.11 -17.88
N ASN A 566 -7.74 -14.09 -18.28
CA ASN A 566 -8.74 -13.96 -19.34
C ASN A 566 -10.10 -13.75 -18.70
N ARG A 567 -10.65 -12.53 -18.81
CA ARG A 567 -12.04 -12.22 -18.50
C ARG A 567 -12.92 -12.86 -19.57
N THR A 568 -13.62 -13.94 -19.24
CA THR A 568 -14.43 -14.68 -20.24
C THR A 568 -15.75 -13.99 -20.58
N GLY A 569 -16.18 -13.04 -19.75
CA GLY A 569 -17.49 -12.42 -19.85
C GLY A 569 -18.65 -13.31 -19.40
N VAL A 570 -18.42 -14.58 -19.04
CA VAL A 570 -19.47 -15.51 -18.61
C VAL A 570 -19.68 -15.42 -17.10
N VAL A 571 -20.93 -15.19 -16.71
CA VAL A 571 -21.36 -15.19 -15.30
C VAL A 571 -21.73 -16.62 -14.90
N ILE A 572 -21.10 -17.09 -13.83
CA ILE A 572 -21.41 -18.37 -13.19
C ILE A 572 -22.36 -18.08 -12.03
N GLU A 573 -23.62 -18.48 -12.17
CA GLU A 573 -24.66 -18.18 -11.18
C GLU A 573 -24.56 -19.08 -9.94
N GLN A 574 -25.07 -18.59 -8.81
CA GLN A 574 -25.16 -19.39 -7.59
C GLN A 574 -26.15 -20.55 -7.79
N GLY A 575 -25.78 -21.73 -7.31
CA GLY A 575 -26.52 -22.98 -7.45
C GLY A 575 -26.49 -23.61 -8.85
N ALA A 576 -25.79 -23.02 -9.82
CA ALA A 576 -25.82 -23.47 -11.21
C ALA A 576 -24.62 -24.37 -11.58
N ALA A 577 -24.83 -25.23 -12.57
CA ALA A 577 -23.84 -26.14 -13.13
C ALA A 577 -23.47 -25.76 -14.57
N TYR A 578 -22.19 -25.83 -14.90
CA TYR A 578 -21.66 -25.48 -16.22
C TYR A 578 -20.66 -26.52 -16.69
N ARG A 579 -20.80 -27.01 -17.92
CA ARG A 579 -19.81 -27.86 -18.57
C ARG A 579 -18.81 -27.03 -19.36
N ILE A 580 -17.53 -27.35 -19.21
CA ILE A 580 -16.43 -26.78 -19.98
C ILE A 580 -15.83 -27.90 -20.82
N ASP A 581 -16.00 -27.81 -22.13
CA ASP A 581 -15.47 -28.78 -23.09
C ASP A 581 -14.22 -28.24 -23.77
N TYR A 582 -13.18 -29.07 -23.84
CA TYR A 582 -11.98 -28.77 -24.61
C TYR A 582 -12.18 -29.18 -26.07
N LEU A 583 -12.28 -28.20 -26.97
CA LEU A 583 -12.61 -28.47 -28.37
C LEU A 583 -11.38 -28.72 -29.24
N ALA A 584 -10.37 -27.85 -29.14
CA ALA A 584 -9.16 -27.88 -29.95
C ALA A 584 -8.16 -26.80 -29.48
N GLY A 585 -6.99 -26.73 -30.11
CA GLY A 585 -6.04 -25.64 -29.92
C GLY A 585 -5.01 -25.93 -28.84
N TYR A 586 -3.78 -25.53 -29.10
CA TYR A 586 -2.63 -25.79 -28.23
C TYR A 586 -2.00 -24.49 -27.78
N SER A 587 -1.26 -24.59 -26.68
CA SER A 587 -0.49 -23.50 -26.09
C SER A 587 1.00 -23.85 -26.17
N ARG A 588 1.87 -22.85 -26.20
CA ARG A 588 3.32 -23.06 -26.23
C ARG A 588 4.03 -22.00 -25.41
N ASP A 589 4.84 -22.43 -24.44
CA ASP A 589 5.95 -21.66 -23.87
C ASP A 589 7.09 -21.70 -24.90
N GLY A 590 7.67 -20.54 -25.24
CA GLY A 590 8.48 -20.35 -26.45
C GLY A 590 9.46 -21.47 -26.81
N ALA A 591 10.26 -21.96 -25.86
CA ALA A 591 11.29 -22.99 -26.10
C ALA A 591 10.79 -24.45 -25.99
N CYS A 592 9.50 -24.65 -25.71
CA CYS A 592 8.94 -25.95 -25.37
C CYS A 592 7.97 -26.48 -26.45
N PRO A 593 7.72 -27.80 -26.50
CA PRO A 593 6.68 -28.37 -27.37
C PRO A 593 5.29 -27.77 -27.07
N PRO A 594 4.36 -27.74 -28.04
CA PRO A 594 2.98 -27.36 -27.78
C PRO A 594 2.32 -28.32 -26.78
N CYS A 595 1.43 -27.81 -25.93
CA CYS A 595 0.66 -28.56 -24.95
C CYS A 595 -0.82 -28.20 -24.96
N GLY A 596 -1.66 -29.13 -24.50
CA GLY A 596 -3.08 -28.86 -24.28
C GLY A 596 -3.33 -28.10 -22.97
N PRO A 597 -4.60 -28.02 -22.53
CA PRO A 597 -4.97 -27.46 -21.24
C PRO A 597 -4.31 -28.17 -20.05
N ASP A 598 -3.90 -29.41 -20.20
CA ASP A 598 -3.18 -30.20 -19.18
C ASP A 598 -1.77 -29.68 -18.88
N GLY A 599 -1.24 -28.84 -19.76
CA GLY A 599 0.04 -28.16 -19.56
C GLY A 599 1.24 -29.05 -19.84
N GLN A 600 2.37 -28.66 -19.27
CA GLN A 600 3.67 -29.28 -19.50
C GLN A 600 4.29 -29.78 -18.20
N LYS A 601 4.80 -31.01 -18.23
CA LYS A 601 5.60 -31.56 -17.14
C LYS A 601 6.90 -30.75 -17.02
N ALA A 602 7.31 -30.44 -15.79
CA ALA A 602 8.57 -29.76 -15.54
C ALA A 602 9.75 -30.63 -16.05
N GLY A 603 10.61 -30.08 -16.92
CA GLY A 603 11.81 -30.78 -17.42
C GLY A 603 12.87 -31.02 -16.33
N TYR A 604 13.76 -32.00 -16.56
CA TYR A 604 14.82 -32.42 -15.63
C TYR A 604 15.84 -31.32 -15.26
N PHE A 605 15.98 -30.28 -16.11
CA PHE A 605 16.84 -29.12 -15.89
C PHE A 605 16.03 -27.82 -15.96
N ASP A 606 15.08 -27.66 -15.03
CA ASP A 606 14.41 -26.38 -14.87
C ASP A 606 15.36 -25.38 -14.17
N ARG A 607 16.14 -24.62 -14.96
CA ARG A 607 16.94 -23.48 -14.46
C ARG A 607 16.09 -22.44 -13.71
N ARG A 608 14.75 -22.47 -13.84
CA ARG A 608 13.80 -21.62 -13.12
C ARG A 608 13.61 -22.07 -11.66
N ARG A 609 13.99 -23.30 -11.28
CA ARG A 609 13.94 -23.83 -9.89
C ARG A 609 14.92 -23.16 -8.92
N TRP A 610 16.06 -22.64 -9.40
CA TRP A 610 17.10 -22.11 -8.51
C TRP A 610 16.76 -20.76 -7.88
N LEU A 611 15.73 -20.10 -8.41
CA LEU A 611 15.34 -18.77 -8.00
C LEU A 611 13.93 -18.77 -7.37
N GLY A 612 12.98 -19.59 -7.86
CA GLY A 612 11.74 -19.90 -7.12
C GLY A 612 10.81 -18.73 -6.76
N TRP A 613 10.51 -17.82 -7.69
CA TRP A 613 9.69 -16.64 -7.40
C TRP A 613 8.22 -16.85 -7.85
N GLY A 614 7.27 -16.07 -7.32
CA GLY A 614 5.91 -15.86 -7.88
C GLY A 614 4.76 -16.81 -7.52
N LEU A 615 3.54 -16.36 -7.84
CA LEU A 615 2.25 -17.01 -7.56
C LEU A 615 1.93 -18.07 -8.63
N ARG A 616 2.02 -19.36 -8.26
CA ARG A 616 1.70 -20.52 -9.11
C ARG A 616 1.20 -21.68 -8.24
N VAL A 617 0.30 -22.51 -8.75
CA VAL A 617 -0.05 -23.79 -8.12
C VAL A 617 1.09 -24.78 -8.34
N LYS A 618 1.99 -24.90 -7.34
CA LYS A 618 3.24 -25.69 -7.43
C LYS A 618 3.03 -27.17 -7.80
N LYS A 619 1.91 -27.77 -7.37
CA LYS A 619 1.59 -29.18 -7.64
C LYS A 619 1.07 -29.41 -9.07
N ALA A 620 0.61 -28.37 -9.75
CA ALA A 620 0.06 -28.47 -11.11
C ALA A 620 1.14 -28.27 -12.17
N GLN A 621 0.88 -28.81 -13.37
CA GLN A 621 1.79 -28.67 -14.51
C GLN A 621 1.96 -27.20 -14.92
N TRP A 622 3.07 -26.91 -15.60
CA TRP A 622 3.30 -25.58 -16.17
C TRP A 622 2.30 -25.30 -17.29
N MET A 623 1.79 -24.07 -17.37
CA MET A 623 0.75 -23.67 -18.35
C MET A 623 -0.58 -24.42 -18.24
N ALA A 624 -0.77 -25.27 -17.24
CA ALA A 624 -2.05 -25.96 -17.06
C ALA A 624 -3.18 -24.93 -16.91
N LEU A 625 -4.32 -25.17 -17.53
CA LEU A 625 -5.46 -24.28 -17.50
C LEU A 625 -6.01 -24.20 -16.07
N GLY A 626 -6.01 -22.99 -15.51
CA GLY A 626 -6.64 -22.66 -14.25
C GLY A 626 -7.88 -21.80 -14.46
N ALA A 627 -8.84 -21.90 -13.55
CA ALA A 627 -10.05 -21.09 -13.52
C ALA A 627 -10.33 -20.55 -12.11
N THR A 628 -10.96 -19.38 -12.05
CA THR A 628 -11.48 -18.79 -10.80
C THR A 628 -12.76 -18.02 -11.08
N ILE A 629 -13.60 -17.85 -10.06
CA ILE A 629 -14.84 -17.06 -10.16
C ILE A 629 -14.67 -15.81 -9.31
N ALA A 630 -14.65 -14.64 -9.96
CA ALA A 630 -14.58 -13.35 -9.32
C ALA A 630 -15.97 -12.93 -8.83
N HIS A 631 -16.34 -13.37 -7.62
CA HIS A 631 -17.56 -12.96 -6.92
C HIS A 631 -17.23 -12.10 -5.70
N PRO A 632 -18.18 -11.30 -5.15
CA PRO A 632 -17.97 -10.54 -3.92
C PRO A 632 -17.66 -11.46 -2.73
N ARG A 633 -16.71 -11.04 -1.89
CA ARG A 633 -16.25 -11.82 -0.73
C ARG A 633 -15.95 -10.89 0.43
N ASP A 634 -16.15 -11.39 1.64
CA ASP A 634 -15.63 -10.74 2.83
C ASP A 634 -14.12 -11.01 2.92
N TRP A 635 -13.33 -9.94 2.75
CA TRP A 635 -11.88 -9.99 2.81
C TRP A 635 -11.39 -8.79 3.64
N PRO A 636 -11.62 -8.83 4.97
CA PRO A 636 -11.26 -7.72 5.81
C PRO A 636 -9.74 -7.51 5.75
N PRO A 637 -9.26 -6.27 5.89
CA PRO A 637 -7.83 -5.99 5.88
C PRO A 637 -7.10 -6.84 6.93
N ARG A 638 -6.27 -7.78 6.48
CA ARG A 638 -5.49 -8.66 7.35
C ARG A 638 -4.06 -8.14 7.44
N GLU A 639 -3.67 -7.71 8.62
CA GLU A 639 -2.29 -7.31 8.86
C GLU A 639 -1.35 -8.51 8.94
N ARG A 640 -0.23 -8.41 8.22
CA ARG A 640 0.85 -9.39 8.24
C ARG A 640 2.20 -8.68 8.36
N PRO A 641 3.24 -9.33 8.92
CA PRO A 641 4.57 -8.76 8.96
C PRO A 641 5.19 -8.68 7.54
N PHE A 642 6.01 -7.66 7.27
CA PHE A 642 6.55 -7.42 5.92
C PHE A 642 7.37 -8.56 5.30
N HIS A 643 8.04 -9.37 6.12
CA HIS A 643 8.78 -10.53 5.60
C HIS A 643 7.87 -11.56 4.91
N GLU A 644 6.58 -11.65 5.30
CA GLU A 644 5.61 -12.47 4.57
C GLU A 644 5.28 -11.91 3.19
N ALA A 645 5.30 -10.58 3.01
CA ALA A 645 5.15 -9.95 1.70
C ALA A 645 6.28 -10.40 0.77
N LEU A 646 7.52 -10.37 1.26
CA LEU A 646 8.70 -10.81 0.51
C LEU A 646 8.59 -12.30 0.19
N LYS A 647 8.16 -13.14 1.14
CA LYS A 647 7.87 -14.55 0.90
C LYS A 647 6.82 -14.73 -0.19
N PHE A 648 5.77 -13.92 -0.21
CA PHE A 648 4.70 -14.05 -1.20
C PHE A 648 5.06 -13.59 -2.60
N LEU A 649 5.83 -12.52 -2.70
CA LEU A 649 6.38 -12.06 -3.97
C LEU A 649 7.41 -13.05 -4.54
N PHE A 650 8.24 -13.63 -3.67
CA PHE A 650 9.48 -14.28 -4.09
C PHE A 650 9.61 -15.76 -3.80
N TYR A 651 8.64 -16.41 -3.13
CA TYR A 651 8.81 -17.81 -2.73
C TYR A 651 7.53 -18.67 -2.80
N SER A 652 6.39 -18.14 -2.37
CA SER A 652 5.15 -18.93 -2.28
C SER A 652 3.90 -18.07 -2.38
N ALA A 653 2.90 -18.49 -3.15
CA ALA A 653 1.58 -17.86 -3.09
C ALA A 653 0.88 -18.06 -1.73
N PRO A 654 0.04 -17.11 -1.28
CA PRO A 654 -0.90 -17.33 -0.17
C PRO A 654 -1.82 -18.52 -0.46
N LYS A 655 -1.98 -19.44 0.50
CA LYS A 655 -2.83 -20.63 0.33
C LYS A 655 -4.27 -20.21 0.02
N GLU A 656 -4.76 -19.19 0.70
CA GLU A 656 -6.12 -18.67 0.56
C GLU A 656 -6.41 -18.12 -0.84
N LEU A 657 -5.40 -17.72 -1.62
CA LEU A 657 -5.56 -17.36 -3.03
C LEU A 657 -5.48 -18.61 -3.91
N LEU A 658 -4.56 -19.53 -3.63
CA LEU A 658 -4.42 -20.78 -4.37
C LEU A 658 -5.67 -21.66 -4.29
N ASP A 659 -6.32 -21.71 -3.12
CA ASP A 659 -7.55 -22.47 -2.90
C ASP A 659 -8.72 -21.99 -3.80
N GLN A 660 -8.63 -20.75 -4.34
CA GLN A 660 -9.63 -20.15 -5.23
C GLN A 660 -9.45 -20.54 -6.70
N ILE A 661 -8.44 -21.35 -7.00
CA ILE A 661 -8.09 -21.77 -8.35
C ILE A 661 -8.51 -23.23 -8.55
N ALA A 662 -9.44 -23.45 -9.49
CA ALA A 662 -9.72 -24.78 -10.03
C ALA A 662 -8.73 -25.08 -11.16
N MET A 663 -7.91 -26.12 -11.00
CA MET A 663 -6.93 -26.53 -12.01
C MET A 663 -7.56 -27.46 -13.05
N LEU A 664 -8.40 -26.90 -13.92
CA LEU A 664 -9.16 -27.63 -14.93
C LEU A 664 -8.30 -28.45 -15.90
N GLY A 665 -7.06 -28.01 -16.14
CA GLY A 665 -6.11 -28.74 -16.98
C GLY A 665 -5.89 -30.19 -16.55
N CYS A 666 -6.05 -30.52 -15.25
CA CYS A 666 -5.89 -31.90 -14.80
C CYS A 666 -6.99 -32.86 -15.28
N ASP A 667 -8.08 -32.34 -15.86
CA ASP A 667 -9.22 -33.07 -16.39
C ASP A 667 -9.36 -32.96 -17.93
N LEU A 668 -8.60 -32.07 -18.57
CA LEU A 668 -8.74 -31.71 -19.98
C LEU A 668 -7.46 -32.07 -20.76
N HIS A 669 -7.28 -33.35 -21.07
CA HIS A 669 -6.08 -33.87 -21.72
C HIS A 669 -6.16 -33.87 -23.24
N ARG A 670 -7.36 -34.10 -23.80
CA ARG A 670 -7.59 -34.30 -25.23
C ARG A 670 -8.81 -33.52 -25.68
N PRO A 671 -8.85 -33.08 -26.96
CA PRO A 671 -10.08 -32.62 -27.58
C PRO A 671 -11.23 -33.63 -27.36
N GLY A 672 -12.36 -33.13 -26.88
CA GLY A 672 -13.54 -33.92 -26.49
C GLY A 672 -13.66 -34.17 -24.99
N ASP A 673 -12.61 -33.96 -24.20
CA ASP A 673 -12.69 -34.01 -22.74
C ASP A 673 -13.54 -32.84 -22.22
N GLY A 674 -14.29 -33.09 -21.14
CA GLY A 674 -15.15 -32.10 -20.51
C GLY A 674 -15.09 -32.18 -18.99
N VAL A 675 -15.27 -31.02 -18.34
CA VAL A 675 -15.29 -30.89 -16.88
C VAL A 675 -16.49 -30.04 -16.46
N CYS A 676 -17.13 -30.39 -15.35
CA CYS A 676 -18.26 -29.63 -14.82
C CYS A 676 -17.81 -28.68 -13.69
N LEU A 677 -18.26 -27.44 -13.73
CA LEU A 677 -18.19 -26.47 -12.63
C LEU A 677 -19.55 -26.37 -11.96
N VAL A 678 -19.58 -26.43 -10.64
CA VAL A 678 -20.75 -26.14 -9.81
C VAL A 678 -20.39 -25.00 -8.88
N ASN A 679 -21.26 -24.00 -8.78
CA ASN A 679 -21.01 -22.83 -7.93
C ASN A 679 -22.06 -22.74 -6.82
N GLU A 680 -21.67 -23.00 -5.57
CA GLU A 680 -22.54 -22.79 -4.40
C GLU A 680 -22.36 -21.40 -3.77
N ALA A 681 -21.26 -20.72 -4.12
CA ALA A 681 -20.96 -19.35 -3.70
C ALA A 681 -21.83 -18.33 -4.45
N PRO A 682 -21.87 -17.06 -3.99
CA PRO A 682 -22.51 -15.98 -4.75
C PRO A 682 -22.04 -15.95 -6.21
N GLY A 683 -22.95 -15.59 -7.12
CA GLY A 683 -22.64 -15.53 -8.54
C GLY A 683 -21.46 -14.59 -8.84
N GLY A 684 -20.63 -14.95 -9.80
CA GLY A 684 -19.44 -14.18 -10.16
C GLY A 684 -18.96 -14.40 -11.58
N LEU A 685 -17.93 -13.67 -11.97
CA LEU A 685 -17.40 -13.71 -13.33
C LEU A 685 -16.30 -14.75 -13.48
N LEU A 686 -16.43 -15.65 -14.46
CA LEU A 686 -15.43 -16.65 -14.77
C LEU A 686 -14.17 -16.02 -15.38
N HIS A 687 -13.04 -16.25 -14.73
CA HIS A 687 -11.72 -15.93 -15.24
C HIS A 687 -10.91 -17.21 -15.45
N MET A 688 -10.13 -17.24 -16.52
CA MET A 688 -9.27 -18.39 -16.87
C MET A 688 -7.87 -17.92 -17.21
N PHE A 689 -6.86 -18.75 -16.91
CA PHE A 689 -5.46 -18.37 -17.08
C PHE A 689 -4.55 -19.60 -17.24
N ALA A 690 -3.31 -19.35 -17.68
CA ALA A 690 -2.25 -20.35 -17.71
C ALA A 690 -1.57 -20.43 -16.34
N ASN A 691 -1.46 -21.61 -15.73
CA ASN A 691 -0.68 -21.84 -14.50
C ASN A 691 0.83 -21.78 -14.77
N ASP A 692 1.30 -20.57 -15.01
CA ASP A 692 2.69 -20.25 -15.28
C ASP A 692 3.24 -19.34 -14.17
N TRP A 693 4.54 -19.07 -14.20
CA TRP A 693 5.14 -18.14 -13.26
C TRP A 693 4.65 -16.71 -13.57
N TRP A 694 4.33 -16.00 -12.49
CA TRP A 694 4.21 -14.56 -12.47
C TRP A 694 5.26 -13.84 -13.35
N GLN A 695 4.80 -12.99 -14.29
CA GLN A 695 5.59 -12.25 -15.30
C GLN A 695 6.10 -13.05 -16.50
N THR A 696 5.90 -14.38 -16.57
CA THR A 696 6.37 -15.15 -17.73
C THR A 696 5.32 -15.23 -18.83
N SER A 697 4.04 -14.95 -18.55
CA SER A 697 2.93 -15.02 -19.52
C SER A 697 3.23 -14.44 -20.91
N SER A 698 4.01 -13.36 -21.01
CA SER A 698 4.40 -12.76 -22.29
C SER A 698 5.19 -13.66 -23.24
N ASN A 699 5.85 -14.72 -22.75
CA ASN A 699 6.60 -15.67 -23.57
C ASN A 699 5.75 -16.85 -24.06
N ASN A 700 4.49 -16.92 -23.63
CA ASN A 700 3.54 -17.93 -24.05
C ASN A 700 2.96 -17.57 -25.42
N SER A 701 2.27 -18.50 -26.05
CA SER A 701 1.54 -18.28 -27.31
C SER A 701 0.43 -19.31 -27.46
N GLY A 702 -0.53 -19.02 -28.33
CA GLY A 702 -1.67 -19.90 -28.58
C GLY A 702 -2.69 -19.91 -27.44
N GLY A 703 -3.52 -20.94 -27.44
CA GLY A 703 -4.66 -21.02 -26.53
C GLY A 703 -5.63 -22.14 -26.89
N PRO A 704 -6.16 -22.87 -25.89
CA PRO A 704 -7.23 -23.82 -26.12
C PRO A 704 -8.53 -23.09 -26.45
N ARG A 705 -9.24 -23.62 -27.44
CA ARG A 705 -10.64 -23.31 -27.75
C ARG A 705 -11.52 -24.14 -26.82
N LEU A 706 -12.31 -23.44 -26.02
CA LEU A 706 -13.21 -24.03 -25.03
C LEU A 706 -14.65 -23.69 -25.37
N ARG A 707 -15.58 -24.57 -24.98
CA ARG A 707 -17.01 -24.29 -24.94
C ARG A 707 -17.48 -24.32 -23.50
N VAL A 708 -18.24 -23.30 -23.09
CA VAL A 708 -18.94 -23.29 -21.80
C VAL A 708 -20.42 -23.44 -22.06
N THR A 709 -21.05 -24.43 -21.45
CA THR A 709 -22.49 -24.73 -21.59
C THR A 709 -23.14 -24.75 -20.21
N ARG A 710 -24.26 -24.05 -20.01
CA ARG A 710 -25.02 -24.19 -18.75
C ARG A 710 -25.83 -25.47 -18.79
N LEU A 711 -25.77 -26.25 -17.71
CA LEU A 711 -26.51 -27.50 -17.55
C LEU A 711 -27.72 -27.30 -16.64
N ALA A 712 -28.73 -28.17 -16.82
CA ALA A 712 -29.85 -28.27 -15.87
C ALA A 712 -29.41 -28.90 -14.54
N HIS A 713 -28.54 -29.90 -14.62
CA HIS A 713 -27.96 -30.61 -13.49
C HIS A 713 -26.47 -30.90 -13.76
N PRO A 714 -25.63 -31.06 -12.73
CA PRO A 714 -24.24 -31.46 -12.92
C PRO A 714 -24.13 -32.77 -13.71
N ASP A 715 -23.17 -32.85 -14.62
CA ASP A 715 -22.87 -34.10 -15.33
C ASP A 715 -22.04 -35.02 -14.44
N GLU A 716 -22.71 -35.96 -13.77
CA GLU A 716 -22.09 -36.97 -12.89
C GLU A 716 -21.17 -37.95 -13.64
N GLY A 717 -21.22 -37.98 -14.97
CA GLY A 717 -20.30 -38.74 -15.82
C GLY A 717 -18.96 -38.04 -16.08
N ALA A 718 -18.83 -36.75 -15.74
CA ALA A 718 -17.61 -35.96 -15.89
C ALA A 718 -16.97 -35.66 -14.52
N PRO A 719 -15.69 -35.27 -14.47
CA PRO A 719 -15.12 -34.67 -13.27
C PRO A 719 -15.87 -33.39 -12.90
N ILE A 720 -16.11 -33.18 -11.60
CA ILE A 720 -16.89 -32.05 -11.07
C ILE A 720 -16.00 -31.25 -10.12
N TRP A 721 -15.91 -29.95 -10.38
CA TRP A 721 -15.34 -28.96 -9.48
C TRP A 721 -16.46 -28.14 -8.85
N THR A 722 -16.55 -28.13 -7.53
CA THR A 722 -17.55 -27.36 -6.78
C THR A 722 -16.87 -26.22 -6.03
N LEU A 723 -17.27 -24.98 -6.31
CA LEU A 723 -16.92 -23.83 -5.47
C LEU A 723 -17.89 -23.79 -4.29
N GLU A 724 -17.37 -24.02 -3.09
CA GLU A 724 -18.16 -24.13 -1.86
C GLU A 724 -18.91 -22.83 -1.54
N ALA A 725 -20.00 -22.92 -0.77
CA ALA A 725 -20.81 -21.76 -0.37
C ALA A 725 -20.02 -20.64 0.36
N SER A 726 -18.94 -21.00 1.04
CA SER A 726 -17.99 -20.05 1.64
C SER A 726 -17.31 -19.14 0.60
N GLY A 727 -17.27 -19.60 -0.66
CA GLY A 727 -16.51 -19.01 -1.75
C GLY A 727 -15.00 -19.15 -1.60
N SER A 728 -14.49 -19.73 -0.51
CA SER A 728 -13.05 -19.69 -0.22
C SER A 728 -12.24 -20.77 -0.91
N ALA A 729 -12.86 -21.89 -1.29
CA ALA A 729 -12.15 -23.06 -1.80
C ALA A 729 -12.95 -23.82 -2.85
N TRP A 730 -12.23 -24.46 -3.77
CA TRP A 730 -12.78 -25.45 -4.68
C TRP A 730 -12.55 -26.87 -4.16
N SER A 731 -13.56 -27.73 -4.34
CA SER A 731 -13.44 -29.18 -4.16
C SER A 731 -13.56 -29.88 -5.51
N ARG A 732 -12.81 -30.97 -5.72
CA ARG A 732 -12.86 -31.77 -6.94
C ARG A 732 -13.32 -33.20 -6.65
N ARG A 733 -14.27 -33.69 -7.44
CA ARG A 733 -14.78 -35.06 -7.45
C ARG A 733 -14.57 -35.69 -8.83
N THR A 734 -13.98 -36.88 -8.88
CA THR A 734 -13.77 -37.61 -10.14
C THR A 734 -15.03 -38.35 -10.57
N ALA A 735 -15.22 -38.51 -11.89
CA ALA A 735 -16.32 -39.30 -12.46
C ALA A 735 -16.41 -40.68 -11.78
N GLY A 736 -17.58 -41.01 -11.24
CA GLY A 736 -17.87 -42.32 -10.64
C GLY A 736 -17.15 -42.67 -9.32
N GLY A 737 -16.55 -41.72 -8.59
CA GLY A 737 -15.84 -42.02 -7.34
C GLY A 737 -15.94 -40.95 -6.24
N ASN A 738 -16.39 -41.36 -5.06
CA ASN A 738 -16.26 -40.62 -3.79
C ASN A 738 -14.79 -40.64 -3.32
N ARG A 739 -13.93 -39.76 -3.85
CA ARG A 739 -12.66 -39.44 -3.20
C ARG A 739 -12.43 -37.93 -3.20
N HIS A 740 -12.55 -37.34 -2.00
CA HIS A 740 -12.02 -36.02 -1.72
C HIS A 740 -10.50 -36.05 -1.93
N VAL A 741 -9.99 -35.27 -2.90
CA VAL A 741 -8.57 -34.96 -2.97
C VAL A 741 -8.43 -33.53 -2.46
N ALA A 742 -7.76 -33.38 -1.31
CA ALA A 742 -7.53 -32.13 -0.60
C ALA A 742 -6.30 -31.36 -1.09
#